data_AF-A0A831ZGI2-F1
#
_entry.id   AF-A0A831ZGI2-F1
#
_cell.length_a   1.000
_cell.length_b   1.000
_cell.length_c   1.000
_cell.angle_alpha   90.00
_cell.angle_beta   90.00
_cell.angle_gamma   90.00
#
_symmetry.space_group_name_H-M   'P 1'
#
loop_
_entity.id
_entity.type
_entity.pdbx_description
1 polymer ?
#
loop_
_entity_poly.entity_id
_entity_poly.type
_entity_poly.pdbx_seq_one_letter_code
_entity_poly.pdbx_strand_id
1 'polypeptide(L)'
;MDRNSPYMIKITNLKELNHSTTALLLVCMVMTAFTRLCHAAEGNVLLTQLQTFNNNNAGTGQPVVPWLTVAVRNLGINTVDVALERAESIAGFVAKPEQVGYIAFPDALDSRFISSQDSSILLKTMRLGVAGWTNICTAVDISSRDTILIASQSSRNGSDGGWVRRCHSNDSLFGLGIDEDTSQDAERNHVYEQVSLVTFSKPFSAHFDSGDTSWKMEAGQLSAVSTFNHPAFNHIQFKQQYEVPPVVVILPGSAGPAPVSVRIKNVTNTGFDMRLMEPAGTDDLHVAQIVHYLALTPGIHKLADGTVIEAGIKSIQNLQSGTGIDGTRSWNRIQFQQSQPQTPHQQDKMSTADAARFLTQASFGPTDESIRQLTQLGRYQDWVQQQMELDTNHQLQPTQAYWLKNCPLNEDGDLINSVTEIADTWEASMGRHNLWWQTVLNGKDQLRQRVAFALSQIFVVSDKPQMLENSQFGMASYYDTLLNNAFGNYRNLLEDVTLHPVMGLYLGMLRNQKADPERNIRADENYAREVLQLFSIGVHRLNLDGTLALEDGQPVINYDQKTVQEFARVFTGWNYADVDWEEWIGDGSRVLPMQAVEKFHDRGSKQLLDGFEIPAGQTARVDLEAALDNIFNHPNVGPFISKQLIQRLVTSNPTPAYVERVASVFNDNGSGVRGDLAAVISAILLDTEARNGHKTLPAFGKLKEPLLRLTHLYRAFDLQPTRKEGSFWEHDSCGRGEYPAYVMGDSWSDLSSLGGEIGQAMLHAPSVFNFYRPDYSPAGLAGTNGLVAPEFQLATENFVVNTANLLNYTLFWAEPVTTVNEEGLSWLDFSQIRDLATNTENLLNYLDRVLLNGSMSGQLRAIIKQHLDNPDFQNHDDIQLDKIRDAIALIIISPEYLIQK
;
A
#
# COMPACT_ATOMS: atom_id res chain seq x y z
N MET A 1 -38.18 30.75 22.03
CA MET A 1 -38.75 31.31 23.28
C MET A 1 -37.61 31.40 24.29
N ASP A 2 -37.38 32.59 24.82
CA ASP A 2 -36.38 32.89 25.87
C ASP A 2 -36.56 32.03 27.13
N ARG A 3 -35.44 31.61 27.75
CA ARG A 3 -35.18 31.67 29.22
C ARG A 3 -33.83 31.04 29.64
N ASN A 4 -32.90 31.92 29.99
CA ASN A 4 -32.04 31.93 31.19
C ASN A 4 -31.79 30.61 31.98
N SER A 5 -30.52 30.19 31.99
CA SER A 5 -29.62 29.79 33.13
C SER A 5 -30.26 29.73 34.55
N PRO A 6 -29.84 28.86 35.53
CA PRO A 6 -28.41 28.62 35.88
C PRO A 6 -27.96 27.35 36.71
N TYR A 7 -26.63 27.22 36.92
CA TYR A 7 -25.86 26.50 37.99
C TYR A 7 -25.88 24.94 38.06
N MET A 8 -24.76 24.22 37.82
CA MET A 8 -23.58 23.92 38.68
C MET A 8 -23.69 22.70 39.65
N ILE A 9 -22.72 21.78 39.51
CA ILE A 9 -22.09 20.86 40.51
C ILE A 9 -22.87 19.57 40.89
N LYS A 10 -22.31 18.37 40.60
CA LYS A 10 -21.40 17.58 41.48
C LYS A 10 -21.13 16.16 40.93
N ILE A 11 -19.84 15.84 40.79
CA ILE A 11 -19.32 14.48 40.61
C ILE A 11 -19.55 13.68 41.90
N THR A 12 -20.10 12.47 41.78
CA THR A 12 -19.98 11.46 42.85
C THR A 12 -19.92 10.03 42.30
N ASN A 13 -18.76 9.42 42.51
CA ASN A 13 -18.45 8.00 42.75
C ASN A 13 -18.72 6.93 41.69
N LEU A 14 -17.60 6.54 41.06
CA LEU A 14 -17.29 5.22 40.49
C LEU A 14 -16.98 4.20 41.61
N LYS A 15 -17.72 3.10 41.60
CA LYS A 15 -17.45 1.78 42.21
C LYS A 15 -18.57 0.89 41.62
N GLU A 16 -18.38 -0.21 40.92
CA GLU A 16 -17.36 -1.25 40.84
C GLU A 16 -17.53 -1.91 39.46
N LEU A 17 -16.46 -2.49 38.89
CA LEU A 17 -16.51 -3.77 38.16
C LEU A 17 -15.09 -4.15 37.72
N ASN A 18 -14.51 -5.09 38.45
CA ASN A 18 -13.35 -5.89 38.04
C ASN A 18 -13.87 -7.17 37.38
N HIS A 19 -13.37 -7.51 36.19
CA HIS A 19 -12.71 -8.77 35.84
C HIS A 19 -12.78 -9.07 34.32
N SER A 20 -11.65 -8.91 33.63
CA SER A 20 -11.03 -9.86 32.68
C SER A 20 -10.18 -9.12 31.63
N THR A 21 -8.97 -8.75 32.03
CA THR A 21 -7.95 -8.17 31.13
C THR A 21 -6.67 -8.96 31.32
N THR A 22 -6.61 -10.15 30.73
CA THR A 22 -5.37 -10.95 30.74
C THR A 22 -5.12 -11.71 29.43
N ALA A 23 -6.04 -11.66 28.46
CA ALA A 23 -5.81 -12.20 27.11
C ALA A 23 -5.42 -11.13 26.07
N LEU A 24 -5.76 -9.85 26.31
CA LEU A 24 -5.52 -8.75 25.35
C LEU A 24 -4.12 -8.11 25.46
N LEU A 25 -3.46 -8.22 26.62
CA LEU A 25 -2.13 -7.62 26.83
C LEU A 25 -1.00 -8.44 26.18
N LEU A 26 -1.17 -9.75 26.00
CA LEU A 26 -0.14 -10.59 25.38
C LEU A 26 -0.06 -10.38 23.85
N VAL A 27 -1.19 -10.06 23.21
CA VAL A 27 -1.25 -9.77 21.76
C VAL A 27 -0.73 -8.36 21.46
N CYS A 28 -0.99 -7.38 22.33
CA CYS A 28 -0.41 -6.04 22.19
C CYS A 28 1.11 -6.02 22.44
N MET A 29 1.66 -6.80 23.38
CA MET A 29 3.12 -6.82 23.61
C MET A 29 3.91 -7.46 22.46
N VAL A 30 3.33 -8.43 21.74
CA VAL A 30 4.00 -9.06 20.58
C VAL A 30 3.91 -8.19 19.32
N MET A 31 2.80 -7.45 19.11
CA MET A 31 2.68 -6.53 17.96
C MET A 31 3.45 -5.20 18.11
N THR A 32 3.68 -4.73 19.34
CA THR A 32 4.43 -3.48 19.57
C THR A 32 5.95 -3.66 19.40
N ALA A 33 6.45 -4.90 19.38
CA ALA A 33 7.87 -5.20 19.16
C ALA A 33 8.27 -5.17 17.68
N PHE A 34 7.34 -5.44 16.75
CA PHE A 34 7.62 -5.43 15.31
C PHE A 34 7.51 -4.04 14.65
N THR A 35 6.80 -3.10 15.27
CA THR A 35 6.53 -1.76 14.69
C THR A 35 7.58 -0.69 15.01
N ARG A 36 8.60 -0.98 15.83
CA ARG A 36 9.60 0.03 16.24
C ARG A 36 10.88 0.10 15.40
N LEU A 37 11.05 -0.71 14.35
CA LEU A 37 12.36 -0.88 13.70
C LEU A 37 12.45 -0.71 12.18
N CYS A 38 11.42 -0.21 11.53
CA CYS A 38 11.54 0.32 10.16
C CYS A 38 11.52 1.84 10.17
N HIS A 39 12.59 2.46 10.65
CA HIS A 39 12.90 3.84 10.28
C HIS A 39 13.52 3.80 8.88
N ALA A 40 12.88 4.42 7.88
CA ALA A 40 13.54 4.83 6.65
C ALA A 40 14.56 5.93 7.01
N ALA A 41 15.77 5.53 7.39
CA ALA A 41 16.83 6.47 7.69
C ALA A 41 17.40 6.98 6.35
N GLU A 42 17.02 8.20 5.97
CA GLU A 42 17.70 8.99 4.95
C GLU A 42 19.21 8.99 5.23
N GLY A 43 19.99 8.31 4.40
CA GLY A 43 21.42 8.18 4.62
C GLY A 43 22.07 7.27 3.60
N ASN A 44 23.39 7.20 3.66
CA ASN A 44 24.15 6.28 2.83
C ASN A 44 23.92 4.83 3.29
N VAL A 45 24.13 3.86 2.39
CA VAL A 45 24.48 2.50 2.79
C VAL A 45 25.95 2.51 3.18
N LEU A 46 26.25 2.18 4.43
CA LEU A 46 27.60 2.22 4.98
C LEU A 46 28.10 0.82 5.31
N LEU A 47 29.18 0.42 4.65
CA LEU A 47 29.95 -0.76 4.98
C LEU A 47 31.14 -0.37 5.86
N THR A 48 31.37 -1.07 6.98
CA THR A 48 32.52 -0.82 7.86
C THR A 48 33.27 -2.10 8.23
N GLN A 49 34.59 -1.98 8.41
CA GLN A 49 35.46 -3.09 8.82
C GLN A 49 36.76 -2.59 9.47
N LEU A 50 37.20 -3.25 10.55
CA LEU A 50 38.53 -3.00 11.12
C LEU A 50 39.63 -3.49 10.17
N GLN A 51 40.49 -2.58 9.71
CA GLN A 51 41.61 -2.86 8.79
C GLN A 51 42.89 -3.27 9.52
N THR A 52 42.98 -2.98 10.82
CA THR A 52 44.16 -3.29 11.66
C THR A 52 43.82 -4.19 12.84
N PHE A 53 44.88 -4.66 13.50
CA PHE A 53 44.85 -5.60 14.60
C PHE A 53 45.81 -5.15 15.72
N ASN A 54 45.73 -3.88 16.11
CA ASN A 54 46.72 -3.20 16.95
C ASN A 54 46.58 -3.50 18.46
N ASN A 55 45.36 -3.80 18.91
CA ASN A 55 45.05 -4.04 20.33
C ASN A 55 45.01 -5.52 20.69
N ASN A 56 44.98 -6.40 19.70
CA ASN A 56 44.71 -7.80 19.90
C ASN A 56 45.99 -8.62 20.07
N ASN A 57 46.07 -9.39 21.15
CA ASN A 57 47.24 -10.21 21.49
C ASN A 57 47.16 -11.67 20.99
N ALA A 58 46.22 -11.98 20.10
CA ALA A 58 45.94 -13.37 19.73
C ALA A 58 47.13 -14.04 19.02
N GLY A 59 47.81 -14.94 19.72
CA GLY A 59 48.60 -16.01 19.12
C GLY A 59 47.71 -16.98 18.33
N THR A 60 48.33 -17.96 17.68
CA THR A 60 47.60 -19.02 16.96
C THR A 60 46.74 -19.82 17.94
N GLY A 61 45.43 -19.88 17.72
CA GLY A 61 44.53 -20.79 18.47
C GLY A 61 43.97 -20.27 19.78
N GLN A 62 43.94 -18.95 19.99
CA GLN A 62 43.28 -18.36 21.16
C GLN A 62 42.14 -17.42 20.72
N PRO A 63 41.10 -17.25 21.56
CA PRO A 63 40.09 -16.21 21.41
C PRO A 63 40.69 -14.80 21.33
N VAL A 64 39.94 -13.86 20.77
CA VAL A 64 40.43 -12.50 20.54
C VAL A 64 40.24 -11.66 21.79
N VAL A 65 41.36 -11.17 22.34
CA VAL A 65 41.36 -10.32 23.52
C VAL A 65 42.07 -8.99 23.19
N PRO A 66 41.41 -7.82 23.32
CA PRO A 66 39.97 -7.64 23.56
C PRO A 66 39.11 -7.92 22.33
N TRP A 67 37.87 -8.41 22.48
CA TRP A 67 36.93 -8.49 21.35
C TRP A 67 36.68 -7.09 20.78
N LEU A 68 36.73 -6.95 19.45
CA LEU A 68 36.50 -5.66 18.78
C LEU A 68 35.76 -5.83 17.44
N THR A 69 34.64 -5.13 17.32
CA THR A 69 33.89 -4.86 16.09
C THR A 69 33.74 -3.34 15.89
N VAL A 70 32.88 -2.90 14.96
CA VAL A 70 32.64 -1.47 14.69
C VAL A 70 31.19 -1.14 15.07
N ALA A 71 31.01 -0.17 15.96
CA ALA A 71 29.71 0.41 16.23
C ALA A 71 29.47 1.63 15.35
N VAL A 72 28.25 1.76 14.84
CA VAL A 72 27.82 2.85 13.96
C VAL A 72 26.54 3.45 14.52
N ARG A 73 26.40 4.78 14.52
CA ARG A 73 25.11 5.44 14.76
C ARG A 73 25.02 6.75 13.99
N ASN A 74 23.81 7.34 13.99
CA ASN A 74 23.56 8.63 13.35
C ASN A 74 24.04 8.65 11.89
N LEU A 75 23.89 7.54 11.17
CA LEU A 75 24.23 7.45 9.75
C LEU A 75 23.24 8.29 8.95
N GLY A 76 23.72 9.42 8.46
CA GLY A 76 23.02 10.30 7.53
C GLY A 76 23.75 10.36 6.18
N ILE A 77 23.35 11.33 5.35
CA ILE A 77 23.87 11.50 3.98
C ILE A 77 25.31 12.05 3.98
N ASN A 78 25.63 12.94 4.93
CA ASN A 78 26.93 13.62 5.00
C ASN A 78 27.79 13.19 6.18
N THR A 79 27.22 12.47 7.15
CA THR A 79 27.90 12.18 8.40
C THR A 79 27.54 10.79 8.93
N VAL A 80 28.45 10.24 9.72
CA VAL A 80 28.23 9.04 10.51
C VAL A 80 29.07 9.13 11.79
N ASP A 81 28.53 8.68 12.91
CA ASP A 81 29.28 8.49 14.14
C ASP A 81 29.75 7.02 14.24
N VAL A 82 31.05 6.81 14.43
CA VAL A 82 31.70 5.49 14.47
C VAL A 82 32.57 5.33 15.72
N ALA A 83 32.60 4.13 16.28
CA ALA A 83 33.43 3.76 17.42
C ALA A 83 33.90 2.30 17.31
N LEU A 84 34.93 1.92 18.08
CA LEU A 84 35.25 0.52 18.34
C LEU A 84 34.21 -0.06 19.30
N GLU A 85 33.75 -1.28 19.07
CA GLU A 85 32.74 -1.94 19.91
C GLU A 85 33.33 -3.18 20.56
N ARG A 86 33.20 -3.29 21.88
CA ARG A 86 33.64 -4.45 22.67
C ARG A 86 32.52 -5.41 23.02
N ALA A 87 31.28 -5.02 22.74
CA ALA A 87 30.09 -5.69 23.22
C ALA A 87 30.22 -5.93 24.73
N GLU A 88 29.98 -7.13 25.26
CA GLU A 88 30.04 -7.45 26.69
C GLU A 88 31.34 -8.15 27.12
N SER A 89 32.38 -8.08 26.27
CA SER A 89 33.69 -8.67 26.57
C SER A 89 34.51 -7.81 27.54
N ILE A 90 34.59 -8.25 28.80
CA ILE A 90 35.46 -7.67 29.86
C ILE A 90 36.96 -7.95 29.65
N ALA A 91 37.33 -8.94 28.85
CA ALA A 91 38.73 -9.34 28.68
C ALA A 91 39.53 -8.33 27.84
N GLY A 92 40.72 -7.95 28.33
CA GLY A 92 41.68 -7.09 27.60
C GLY A 92 41.40 -5.59 27.69
N PHE A 93 42.30 -4.79 27.10
CA PHE A 93 42.23 -3.32 27.09
C PHE A 93 42.46 -2.78 25.67
N VAL A 94 41.74 -1.71 25.33
CA VAL A 94 41.92 -0.97 24.08
C VAL A 94 42.81 0.24 24.36
N ALA A 95 44.11 0.09 24.09
CA ALA A 95 45.13 1.10 24.40
C ALA A 95 45.58 1.90 23.17
N LYS A 96 45.38 1.35 21.96
CA LYS A 96 45.85 1.92 20.70
C LYS A 96 44.67 2.18 19.76
N PRO A 97 44.73 3.19 18.88
CA PRO A 97 43.73 3.32 17.82
C PRO A 97 43.79 2.14 16.84
N GLU A 98 42.63 1.79 16.27
CA GLU A 98 42.51 0.91 15.10
C GLU A 98 42.15 1.75 13.87
N GLN A 99 42.55 1.29 12.69
CA GLN A 99 42.05 1.81 11.43
C GLN A 99 40.71 1.14 11.10
N VAL A 100 39.65 1.93 11.02
CA VAL A 100 38.33 1.51 10.53
C VAL A 100 38.21 1.95 9.08
N GLY A 101 38.06 0.99 8.19
CA GLY A 101 37.71 1.22 6.80
C GLY A 101 36.21 1.40 6.66
N TYR A 102 35.80 2.35 5.83
CA TYR A 102 34.40 2.58 5.50
C TYR A 102 34.21 2.69 3.99
N ILE A 103 33.09 2.18 3.49
CA ILE A 103 32.64 2.36 2.11
C ILE A 103 31.18 2.81 2.15
N ALA A 104 30.92 4.01 1.64
CA ALA A 104 29.60 4.60 1.55
C ALA A 104 29.08 4.53 0.11
N PHE A 105 27.89 3.98 -0.05
CA PHE A 105 27.12 3.96 -1.28
C PHE A 105 25.83 4.79 -1.10
N PRO A 106 25.23 5.29 -2.19
CA PRO A 106 23.84 5.73 -2.17
C PRO A 106 22.96 4.57 -1.70
N ASP A 107 21.93 4.87 -0.92
CA ASP A 107 20.90 3.88 -0.57
C ASP A 107 19.94 3.65 -1.74
N ALA A 108 19.26 2.51 -1.75
CA ALA A 108 18.31 2.09 -2.78
C ALA A 108 18.86 2.16 -4.23
N LEU A 109 20.17 1.92 -4.40
CA LEU A 109 20.81 1.92 -5.71
C LEU A 109 20.40 0.66 -6.49
N ASP A 110 20.14 0.82 -7.79
CA ASP A 110 20.08 -0.27 -8.77
C ASP A 110 20.90 0.15 -9.99
N SER A 111 22.20 -0.15 -9.96
CA SER A 111 23.20 0.30 -10.92
C SER A 111 23.84 -0.87 -11.66
N ARG A 112 24.35 -0.60 -12.86
CA ARG A 112 25.08 -1.58 -13.67
C ARG A 112 26.43 -1.03 -14.11
N PHE A 113 27.45 -1.87 -14.01
CA PHE A 113 28.75 -1.59 -14.60
C PHE A 113 29.33 -2.83 -15.28
N ILE A 114 30.36 -2.65 -16.09
CA ILE A 114 31.07 -3.71 -16.80
C ILE A 114 32.34 -4.06 -16.04
N SER A 115 32.56 -5.34 -15.75
CA SER A 115 33.80 -5.82 -15.12
C SER A 115 34.95 -5.87 -16.13
N SER A 116 36.18 -6.05 -15.63
CA SER A 116 37.37 -6.28 -16.48
C SER A 116 37.32 -7.57 -17.30
N GLN A 117 36.32 -8.43 -17.07
CA GLN A 117 36.04 -9.64 -17.85
C GLN A 117 34.84 -9.47 -18.79
N ASP A 118 34.48 -8.23 -19.15
CA ASP A 118 33.34 -7.87 -20.01
C ASP A 118 31.98 -8.41 -19.53
N SER A 119 31.85 -8.65 -18.22
CA SER A 119 30.60 -9.10 -17.61
C SER A 119 29.82 -7.92 -17.04
N SER A 120 28.54 -7.81 -17.38
CA SER A 120 27.63 -6.88 -16.70
C SER A 120 27.39 -7.33 -15.25
N ILE A 121 27.67 -6.44 -14.31
CA ILE A 121 27.46 -6.62 -12.88
C ILE A 121 26.32 -5.71 -12.44
N LEU A 122 25.29 -6.30 -11.84
CA LEU A 122 24.22 -5.57 -11.16
C LEU A 122 24.65 -5.28 -9.74
N LEU A 123 24.64 -4.01 -9.36
CA LEU A 123 24.93 -3.50 -8.02
C LEU A 123 23.61 -3.01 -7.39
N LYS A 124 23.22 -3.60 -6.26
CA LYS A 124 22.10 -3.11 -5.46
C LYS A 124 22.52 -2.76 -4.04
N THR A 125 21.95 -1.70 -3.49
CA THR A 125 22.15 -1.31 -2.09
C THR A 125 20.82 -1.17 -1.37
N MET A 126 20.81 -1.51 -0.09
CA MET A 126 19.62 -1.31 0.75
C MET A 126 19.99 -1.28 2.24
N ARG A 127 19.07 -0.75 3.04
CA ARG A 127 19.09 -0.84 4.50
C ARG A 127 17.86 -1.61 4.99
N LEU A 128 18.02 -2.44 6.02
CA LEU A 128 16.88 -3.11 6.65
C LEU A 128 17.11 -3.36 8.14
N GLY A 129 16.01 -3.54 8.88
CA GLY A 129 16.05 -3.99 10.26
C GLY A 129 16.34 -5.49 10.35
N VAL A 130 17.38 -5.86 11.09
CA VAL A 130 17.80 -7.25 11.33
C VAL A 130 17.75 -7.53 12.83
N ALA A 131 17.15 -8.67 13.20
CA ALA A 131 17.01 -9.08 14.60
C ALA A 131 18.25 -9.81 15.12
N GLY A 132 18.27 -10.07 16.43
CA GLY A 132 19.25 -10.94 17.08
C GLY A 132 19.31 -12.36 16.51
N TRP A 133 20.49 -12.97 16.59
CA TRP A 133 20.82 -14.27 16.02
C TRP A 133 19.91 -15.40 16.50
N THR A 134 19.52 -15.40 17.77
CA THR A 134 18.64 -16.41 18.39
C THR A 134 17.16 -16.11 18.24
N ASN A 135 16.78 -14.92 17.73
CA ASN A 135 15.38 -14.50 17.57
C ASN A 135 14.79 -14.90 16.22
N ILE A 136 15.38 -14.43 15.12
CA ILE A 136 14.92 -14.67 13.75
C ILE A 136 16.06 -14.44 12.76
N CYS A 137 16.07 -15.22 11.68
CA CYS A 137 16.99 -15.03 10.56
C CYS A 137 16.29 -14.19 9.49
N THR A 138 16.67 -12.90 9.36
CA THR A 138 16.01 -11.98 8.42
C THR A 138 16.41 -12.31 6.99
N ALA A 139 15.43 -12.70 6.16
CA ALA A 139 15.65 -13.10 4.78
C ALA A 139 15.88 -11.89 3.85
N VAL A 140 16.80 -12.05 2.90
CA VAL A 140 17.12 -11.12 1.82
C VAL A 140 17.08 -11.90 0.52
N ASP A 141 16.15 -11.54 -0.36
CA ASP A 141 16.01 -12.14 -1.69
C ASP A 141 17.25 -11.87 -2.55
N ILE A 142 17.76 -12.94 -3.15
CA ILE A 142 18.85 -12.91 -4.13
C ILE A 142 18.44 -13.65 -5.39
N SER A 143 18.90 -13.15 -6.54
CA SER A 143 18.54 -13.73 -7.84
C SER A 143 19.30 -15.02 -8.18
N SER A 144 20.41 -15.31 -7.50
CA SER A 144 21.29 -16.46 -7.77
C SER A 144 22.29 -16.69 -6.64
N ARG A 145 22.79 -17.93 -6.49
CA ARG A 145 23.93 -18.28 -5.61
C ARG A 145 25.23 -17.55 -5.91
N ASP A 146 25.41 -17.07 -7.14
CA ASP A 146 26.60 -16.30 -7.51
C ASP A 146 26.61 -14.90 -6.88
N THR A 147 25.49 -14.46 -6.31
CA THR A 147 25.35 -13.13 -5.71
C THR A 147 26.34 -12.93 -4.57
N ILE A 148 27.14 -11.87 -4.65
CA ILE A 148 28.00 -11.41 -3.55
C ILE A 148 27.21 -10.44 -2.70
N LEU A 149 26.82 -10.87 -1.50
CA LEU A 149 26.26 -10.00 -0.46
C LEU A 149 27.35 -9.59 0.55
N ILE A 150 27.50 -8.29 0.78
CA ILE A 150 28.31 -7.70 1.85
C ILE A 150 27.38 -6.85 2.73
N ALA A 151 27.53 -6.96 4.04
CA ALA A 151 26.70 -6.21 4.98
C ALA A 151 27.51 -5.79 6.20
N SER A 152 27.12 -4.68 6.82
CA SER A 152 27.59 -4.30 8.16
C SER A 152 26.51 -3.58 8.93
N GLN A 153 26.63 -3.61 10.25
CA GLN A 153 25.73 -2.92 11.16
C GLN A 153 25.85 -1.40 10.95
N SER A 154 24.70 -0.73 10.93
CA SER A 154 24.58 0.72 10.62
C SER A 154 23.76 1.50 11.65
N SER A 155 23.40 0.85 12.76
CA SER A 155 22.92 1.48 13.99
C SER A 155 23.53 0.80 15.21
N ARG A 156 23.38 1.41 16.38
CA ARG A 156 23.78 0.84 17.67
C ARG A 156 22.66 1.10 18.66
N ASN A 157 21.71 0.18 18.70
CA ASN A 157 20.51 0.17 19.51
C ASN A 157 20.69 -0.77 20.71
N GLY A 158 19.95 -0.51 21.79
CA GLY A 158 20.00 -1.35 22.99
C GLY A 158 21.25 -1.13 23.83
N SER A 159 21.29 -1.84 24.97
CA SER A 159 22.43 -1.82 25.88
C SER A 159 23.63 -2.57 25.32
N ASP A 160 23.38 -3.68 24.63
CA ASP A 160 24.39 -4.71 24.34
C ASP A 160 24.77 -4.64 22.86
N GLY A 161 26.02 -4.99 22.55
CA GLY A 161 26.64 -4.68 21.26
C GLY A 161 26.71 -5.91 20.38
N GLY A 162 26.38 -5.77 19.10
CA GLY A 162 26.40 -6.87 18.15
C GLY A 162 27.25 -6.64 16.90
N TRP A 163 27.19 -7.61 16.00
CA TRP A 163 27.72 -7.51 14.64
C TRP A 163 26.91 -8.37 13.66
N VAL A 164 26.94 -8.00 12.38
CA VAL A 164 26.17 -8.73 11.35
C VAL A 164 26.87 -10.02 10.97
N ARG A 165 26.08 -11.09 10.86
CA ARG A 165 26.51 -12.37 10.31
C ARG A 165 25.41 -12.97 9.43
N ARG A 166 25.81 -13.80 8.46
CA ARG A 166 24.84 -14.63 7.73
C ARG A 166 24.38 -15.80 8.60
N CYS A 167 23.07 -15.98 8.76
CA CYS A 167 22.48 -17.10 9.49
C CYS A 167 21.99 -18.23 8.56
N HIS A 168 21.72 -17.94 7.29
CA HIS A 168 21.31 -18.93 6.28
C HIS A 168 21.74 -18.53 4.87
N SER A 169 21.84 -19.50 3.96
CA SER A 169 21.98 -19.24 2.52
C SER A 169 21.44 -20.40 1.69
N ASN A 170 20.69 -20.11 0.62
CA ASN A 170 20.25 -21.10 -0.38
C ASN A 170 20.36 -20.52 -1.81
N ASP A 171 19.68 -21.12 -2.79
CA ASP A 171 19.73 -20.67 -4.19
C ASP A 171 19.12 -19.29 -4.46
N SER A 172 18.25 -18.81 -3.58
CA SER A 172 17.42 -17.62 -3.79
C SER A 172 17.36 -16.67 -2.59
N LEU A 173 17.93 -17.04 -1.45
CA LEU A 173 17.88 -16.27 -0.20
C LEU A 173 19.23 -16.25 0.50
N PHE A 174 19.62 -15.09 1.02
CA PHE A 174 20.53 -14.98 2.16
C PHE A 174 19.74 -14.64 3.43
N GLY A 175 20.13 -15.21 4.56
CA GLY A 175 19.61 -14.84 5.87
C GLY A 175 20.65 -14.04 6.66
N LEU A 176 20.24 -12.96 7.30
CA LEU A 176 21.08 -12.11 8.17
C LEU A 176 20.58 -12.14 9.62
N GLY A 177 21.52 -12.09 10.57
CA GLY A 177 21.25 -11.93 12.00
C GLY A 177 22.29 -11.02 12.64
N ILE A 178 21.90 -10.33 13.72
CA ILE A 178 22.81 -9.62 14.61
C ILE A 178 23.32 -10.63 15.63
N ASP A 179 24.58 -10.98 15.49
CA ASP A 179 25.29 -11.85 16.41
C ASP A 179 25.80 -11.04 17.62
N GLU A 180 25.83 -11.67 18.78
CA GLU A 180 26.33 -11.12 20.04
C GLU A 180 27.38 -12.06 20.64
N ASP A 181 28.19 -11.52 21.54
CA ASP A 181 29.07 -12.37 22.33
C ASP A 181 28.31 -13.06 23.45
N THR A 182 28.94 -14.06 24.07
CA THR A 182 28.39 -14.76 25.24
C THR A 182 29.28 -14.54 26.46
N SER A 183 29.92 -13.36 26.56
CA SER A 183 30.67 -12.95 27.74
C SER A 183 29.69 -12.35 28.75
N GLN A 184 29.84 -12.72 30.02
CA GLN A 184 28.95 -12.36 31.14
C GLN A 184 27.58 -13.05 31.16
N ASP A 185 26.94 -13.29 30.01
CA ASP A 185 25.78 -14.18 29.91
C ASP A 185 25.81 -15.08 28.66
N ALA A 186 24.91 -16.06 28.60
CA ALA A 186 24.90 -17.08 27.53
C ALA A 186 23.89 -16.75 26.41
N GLU A 187 23.22 -15.60 26.47
CA GLU A 187 22.19 -15.21 25.52
C GLU A 187 22.80 -14.43 24.34
N ARG A 188 22.19 -14.55 23.17
CA ARG A 188 22.56 -13.81 21.94
C ARG A 188 21.37 -13.07 21.33
N ASN A 189 20.39 -12.78 22.19
CA ASN A 189 19.17 -12.04 21.86
C ASN A 189 19.51 -10.54 21.81
N HIS A 190 19.70 -10.03 20.60
CA HIS A 190 19.88 -8.60 20.38
C HIS A 190 18.54 -7.93 20.03
N VAL A 191 18.33 -6.69 20.48
CA VAL A 191 17.29 -5.82 19.88
C VAL A 191 17.58 -5.62 18.39
N TYR A 192 16.58 -5.31 17.56
CA TYR A 192 16.90 -5.13 16.13
C TYR A 192 17.90 -3.97 15.91
N GLU A 193 18.75 -4.18 14.90
CA GLU A 193 19.67 -3.17 14.37
C GLU A 193 19.39 -2.92 12.89
N GLN A 194 19.63 -1.69 12.45
CA GLN A 194 19.71 -1.36 11.04
C GLN A 194 20.99 -1.93 10.44
N VAL A 195 20.87 -2.68 9.37
CA VAL A 195 21.99 -3.24 8.61
C VAL A 195 22.03 -2.60 7.23
N SER A 196 23.21 -2.11 6.86
CA SER A 196 23.52 -1.66 5.51
C SER A 196 24.05 -2.82 4.69
N LEU A 197 23.50 -3.07 3.51
CA LEU A 197 23.98 -4.13 2.63
C LEU A 197 24.15 -3.69 1.19
N VAL A 198 25.07 -4.37 0.52
CA VAL A 198 25.40 -4.22 -0.89
C VAL A 198 25.42 -5.60 -1.52
N THR A 199 24.71 -5.77 -2.63
CA THR A 199 24.73 -7.00 -3.42
C THR A 199 25.31 -6.75 -4.81
N PHE A 200 26.07 -7.73 -5.30
CA PHE A 200 26.54 -7.79 -6.68
C PHE A 200 26.06 -9.10 -7.31
N SER A 201 25.51 -9.06 -8.51
CA SER A 201 24.92 -10.25 -9.16
C SER A 201 25.87 -11.44 -9.33
N LYS A 202 27.19 -11.20 -9.33
CA LYS A 202 28.23 -12.22 -9.47
C LYS A 202 29.59 -11.70 -8.98
N PRO A 203 30.58 -12.56 -8.69
CA PRO A 203 31.95 -12.13 -8.38
C PRO A 203 32.58 -11.36 -9.55
N PHE A 204 33.42 -10.36 -9.29
CA PHE A 204 34.05 -9.56 -10.33
C PHE A 204 35.37 -8.93 -9.89
N SER A 205 36.17 -8.49 -10.87
CA SER A 205 37.17 -7.42 -10.71
C SER A 205 36.91 -6.37 -11.79
N ALA A 206 36.97 -5.10 -11.44
CA ALA A 206 36.68 -3.99 -12.35
C ALA A 206 37.75 -2.90 -12.21
N HIS A 207 38.13 -2.35 -13.36
CA HIS A 207 39.00 -1.20 -13.51
C HIS A 207 38.22 -0.08 -14.19
N PHE A 208 38.20 1.08 -13.58
CA PHE A 208 37.43 2.22 -14.04
C PHE A 208 38.39 3.34 -14.43
N ASP A 209 38.43 3.65 -15.72
CA ASP A 209 39.23 4.74 -16.29
C ASP A 209 38.31 5.92 -16.64
N SER A 210 38.48 7.06 -15.97
CA SER A 210 37.75 8.29 -16.31
C SER A 210 38.69 9.52 -16.26
N GLY A 211 39.11 9.98 -17.44
CA GLY A 211 40.02 11.13 -17.54
C GLY A 211 41.35 10.90 -16.82
N ASP A 212 41.70 11.77 -15.88
CA ASP A 212 42.94 11.71 -15.09
C ASP A 212 42.86 10.80 -13.85
N THR A 213 41.75 10.09 -13.63
CA THR A 213 41.54 9.22 -12.46
C THR A 213 41.26 7.78 -12.86
N SER A 214 42.06 6.84 -12.34
CA SER A 214 41.87 5.40 -12.47
C SER A 214 41.65 4.77 -11.08
N TRP A 215 40.63 3.93 -10.93
CA TRP A 215 40.36 3.24 -9.66
C TRP A 215 39.84 1.82 -9.87
N LYS A 216 39.99 0.99 -8.83
CA LYS A 216 39.71 -0.44 -8.89
C LYS A 216 38.75 -0.89 -7.79
N MET A 217 37.90 -1.85 -8.14
CA MET A 217 36.99 -2.54 -7.23
C MET A 217 36.94 -4.04 -7.56
N GLU A 218 36.93 -4.90 -6.56
CA GLU A 218 36.63 -6.33 -6.74
C GLU A 218 35.75 -6.84 -5.61
N ALA A 219 34.90 -7.82 -5.95
CA ALA A 219 34.11 -8.54 -4.96
C ALA A 219 34.13 -10.05 -5.26
N GLY A 220 34.10 -10.85 -4.22
CA GLY A 220 34.17 -12.30 -4.38
C GLY A 220 33.83 -13.10 -3.13
N GLN A 221 33.86 -14.42 -3.30
CA GLN A 221 33.69 -15.38 -2.22
C GLN A 221 35.03 -16.05 -1.95
N LEU A 222 35.32 -16.32 -0.68
CA LEU A 222 36.53 -17.01 -0.23
C LEU A 222 36.13 -18.10 0.76
N SER A 223 36.88 -19.21 0.78
CA SER A 223 36.76 -20.20 1.85
C SER A 223 37.64 -19.76 3.01
N ALA A 224 37.04 -19.36 4.13
CA ALA A 224 37.77 -19.14 5.36
C ALA A 224 38.17 -20.50 5.95
N VAL A 225 39.47 -20.67 6.21
CA VAL A 225 40.03 -21.91 6.73
C VAL A 225 39.44 -22.21 8.11
N SER A 226 39.14 -23.49 8.34
CA SER A 226 38.67 -23.97 9.64
C SER A 226 39.72 -23.69 10.73
N THR A 227 39.27 -23.12 11.84
CA THR A 227 40.12 -22.92 13.02
C THR A 227 40.37 -24.24 13.78
N PHE A 228 39.70 -25.34 13.40
CA PHE A 228 39.85 -26.70 13.97
C PHE A 228 41.29 -27.24 13.90
N ASN A 229 42.02 -26.95 12.82
CA ASN A 229 43.39 -27.46 12.59
C ASN A 229 44.43 -26.36 12.31
N HIS A 230 44.02 -25.14 11.94
CA HIS A 230 44.92 -24.06 11.52
C HIS A 230 44.42 -22.69 11.99
N PRO A 231 44.58 -22.34 13.27
CA PRO A 231 44.12 -21.05 13.79
C PRO A 231 45.14 -19.93 13.51
N ALA A 232 45.60 -19.85 12.27
CA ALA A 232 46.52 -18.83 11.77
C ALA A 232 45.76 -17.85 10.86
N PHE A 233 46.32 -16.65 10.73
CA PHE A 233 45.91 -15.75 9.66
C PHE A 233 46.31 -16.36 8.31
N ASN A 234 45.38 -16.38 7.37
CA ASN A 234 45.64 -16.83 6.01
C ASN A 234 45.78 -15.62 5.10
N HIS A 235 46.83 -15.63 4.29
CA HIS A 235 47.03 -14.59 3.30
C HIS A 235 46.08 -14.80 2.13
N ILE A 236 45.32 -13.76 1.79
CA ILE A 236 44.41 -13.71 0.65
C ILE A 236 45.01 -12.77 -0.38
N GLN A 237 45.21 -13.29 -1.58
CA GLN A 237 45.65 -12.51 -2.72
C GLN A 237 44.44 -11.88 -3.42
N PHE A 238 44.51 -10.59 -3.74
CA PHE A 238 43.50 -9.93 -4.56
C PHE A 238 43.54 -10.47 -6.00
N LYS A 239 42.41 -10.40 -6.70
CA LYS A 239 42.32 -10.79 -8.12
C LYS A 239 42.99 -9.78 -9.04
N GLN A 240 43.18 -8.55 -8.56
CA GLN A 240 43.92 -7.49 -9.22
C GLN A 240 44.91 -6.80 -8.28
N GLN A 241 45.96 -6.21 -8.85
CA GLN A 241 46.90 -5.37 -8.10
C GLN A 241 46.36 -3.94 -7.98
N TYR A 242 46.40 -3.39 -6.78
CA TYR A 242 46.02 -2.01 -6.48
C TYR A 242 47.23 -1.08 -6.46
N GLU A 243 47.02 0.21 -6.68
CA GLU A 243 48.05 1.25 -6.62
C GLU A 243 48.36 1.60 -5.15
N VAL A 244 47.33 1.59 -4.31
CA VAL A 244 47.39 1.79 -2.86
C VAL A 244 46.59 0.70 -2.16
N PRO A 245 46.88 0.36 -0.88
CA PRO A 245 46.08 -0.62 -0.15
C PRO A 245 44.57 -0.26 -0.18
N PRO A 246 43.68 -1.17 -0.64
CA PRO A 246 42.25 -0.91 -0.72
C PRO A 246 41.57 -0.97 0.65
N VAL A 247 40.36 -0.41 0.76
CA VAL A 247 39.45 -0.69 1.88
C VAL A 247 38.82 -2.06 1.66
N VAL A 248 38.97 -2.96 2.64
CA VAL A 248 38.42 -4.32 2.57
C VAL A 248 37.31 -4.51 3.58
N VAL A 249 36.13 -4.99 3.14
CA VAL A 249 35.01 -5.36 4.02
C VAL A 249 34.66 -6.83 3.78
N ILE A 250 34.45 -7.59 4.87
CA ILE A 250 34.18 -9.02 4.80
C ILE A 250 32.98 -9.39 5.65
N LEU A 251 32.05 -10.14 5.08
CA LEU A 251 30.91 -10.71 5.79
C LEU A 251 31.13 -12.21 6.07
N PRO A 252 31.07 -12.67 7.34
CA PRO A 252 31.15 -14.09 7.67
C PRO A 252 30.01 -14.93 7.07
N GLY A 253 30.23 -16.25 7.02
CA GLY A 253 29.25 -17.23 6.56
C GLY A 253 28.30 -17.70 7.66
N SER A 254 27.46 -18.67 7.29
CA SER A 254 26.42 -19.25 8.15
C SER A 254 26.76 -20.62 8.74
N ALA A 255 28.01 -21.07 8.63
CA ALA A 255 28.36 -22.41 9.08
C ALA A 255 28.70 -22.44 10.58
N GLY A 256 27.99 -23.30 11.32
CA GLY A 256 28.21 -23.52 12.76
C GLY A 256 27.43 -22.54 13.66
N PRO A 257 27.04 -22.96 14.88
CA PRO A 257 26.21 -22.16 15.77
C PRO A 257 26.99 -21.13 16.60
N ALA A 258 28.30 -21.29 16.77
CA ALA A 258 29.14 -20.44 17.64
C ALA A 258 29.27 -18.99 17.11
N PRO A 259 29.35 -17.97 17.98
CA PRO A 259 29.49 -16.57 17.57
C PRO A 259 30.81 -16.35 16.82
N VAL A 260 30.75 -15.67 15.67
CA VAL A 260 31.96 -15.48 14.83
C VAL A 260 31.95 -14.15 14.10
N SER A 261 33.12 -13.53 14.02
CA SER A 261 33.41 -12.41 13.13
C SER A 261 34.69 -12.67 12.32
N VAL A 262 34.93 -11.86 11.29
CA VAL A 262 36.16 -11.90 10.50
C VAL A 262 37.03 -10.72 10.87
N ARG A 263 38.30 -10.98 11.22
CA ARG A 263 39.30 -9.92 11.35
C ARG A 263 40.34 -10.02 10.26
N ILE A 264 40.80 -8.84 9.84
CA ILE A 264 41.84 -8.68 8.84
C ILE A 264 43.01 -7.89 9.41
N LYS A 265 44.18 -8.06 8.79
CA LYS A 265 45.38 -7.25 9.01
C LYS A 265 46.24 -7.25 7.75
N ASN A 266 47.33 -6.48 7.78
CA ASN A 266 48.32 -6.46 6.70
C ASN A 266 47.69 -6.25 5.31
N VAL A 267 46.72 -5.33 5.21
CA VAL A 267 46.16 -4.95 3.91
C VAL A 267 47.25 -4.22 3.11
N THR A 268 47.68 -4.85 2.03
CA THR A 268 48.69 -4.35 1.10
C THR A 268 48.04 -4.04 -0.25
N ASN A 269 48.84 -3.68 -1.25
CA ASN A 269 48.37 -3.51 -2.63
C ASN A 269 48.11 -4.84 -3.38
N THR A 270 48.54 -5.98 -2.84
CA THR A 270 48.40 -7.30 -3.49
C THR A 270 47.54 -8.29 -2.72
N GLY A 271 47.24 -8.02 -1.45
CA GLY A 271 46.46 -8.92 -0.61
C GLY A 271 46.33 -8.45 0.82
N PHE A 272 45.67 -9.26 1.64
CA PHE A 272 45.46 -9.03 3.07
C PHE A 272 45.45 -10.36 3.82
N ASP A 273 45.71 -10.31 5.13
CA ASP A 273 45.61 -11.49 5.98
C ASP A 273 44.24 -11.51 6.65
N MET A 274 43.57 -12.67 6.71
CA MET A 274 42.28 -12.83 7.40
C MET A 274 42.19 -14.06 8.30
N ARG A 275 41.33 -13.99 9.31
CA ARG A 275 41.01 -15.12 10.19
C ARG A 275 39.59 -14.99 10.79
N LEU A 276 38.93 -16.14 10.96
CA LEU A 276 37.70 -16.27 11.75
C LEU A 276 38.02 -16.19 13.23
N MET A 277 37.21 -15.44 13.97
CA MET A 277 37.49 -15.11 15.36
C MET A 277 36.23 -15.12 16.21
N GLU A 278 36.42 -15.55 17.45
CA GLU A 278 35.39 -15.61 18.50
C GLU A 278 35.71 -14.62 19.63
N PRO A 279 34.68 -14.17 20.36
CA PRO A 279 34.82 -13.43 21.62
C PRO A 279 35.58 -14.21 22.70
N ALA A 280 36.02 -13.54 23.76
CA ALA A 280 36.71 -14.18 24.86
C ALA A 280 35.75 -15.02 25.72
N GLY A 281 36.11 -16.28 26.03
CA GLY A 281 35.28 -17.18 26.83
C GLY A 281 34.50 -18.23 26.03
N THR A 282 34.42 -18.04 24.71
CA THR A 282 34.03 -19.05 23.72
C THR A 282 35.29 -19.60 23.07
N ASP A 283 35.56 -20.89 23.20
CA ASP A 283 36.66 -21.58 22.50
C ASP A 283 36.07 -22.70 21.64
N ASP A 284 35.06 -22.32 20.86
CA ASP A 284 34.34 -23.24 20.00
C ASP A 284 35.08 -23.40 18.67
N LEU A 285 35.01 -24.61 18.12
CA LEU A 285 35.72 -24.95 16.89
C LEU A 285 34.89 -24.53 15.67
N HIS A 286 35.39 -23.59 14.86
CA HIS A 286 34.72 -23.23 13.61
C HIS A 286 35.13 -24.14 12.45
N VAL A 287 34.12 -24.65 11.75
CA VAL A 287 34.28 -25.27 10.43
C VAL A 287 34.68 -24.22 9.39
N ALA A 288 35.25 -24.68 8.27
CA ALA A 288 35.51 -23.80 7.15
C ALA A 288 34.18 -23.22 6.65
N GLN A 289 34.15 -21.92 6.34
CA GLN A 289 32.94 -21.24 5.88
C GLN A 289 33.22 -20.35 4.68
N ILE A 290 32.23 -20.24 3.78
CA ILE A 290 32.30 -19.28 2.69
C ILE A 290 32.05 -17.89 3.26
N VAL A 291 32.96 -16.97 2.99
CA VAL A 291 32.85 -15.54 3.33
C VAL A 291 32.76 -14.74 2.05
N HIS A 292 32.11 -13.58 2.11
CA HIS A 292 32.05 -12.63 0.99
C HIS A 292 32.92 -11.43 1.32
N TYR A 293 33.69 -10.94 0.34
CA TYR A 293 34.51 -9.74 0.50
C TYR A 293 34.29 -8.73 -0.62
N LEU A 294 34.53 -7.46 -0.29
CA LEU A 294 34.62 -6.33 -1.20
C LEU A 294 35.93 -5.60 -0.91
N ALA A 295 36.71 -5.31 -1.96
CA ALA A 295 37.91 -4.48 -1.90
C ALA A 295 37.80 -3.31 -2.89
N LEU A 296 37.94 -2.09 -2.38
CA LEU A 296 37.76 -0.86 -3.15
C LEU A 296 38.90 0.12 -2.89
N THR A 297 39.40 0.76 -3.95
CA THR A 297 40.44 1.80 -3.84
C THR A 297 39.94 2.93 -2.92
N PRO A 298 40.73 3.47 -1.97
CA PRO A 298 40.32 4.62 -1.18
C PRO A 298 40.15 5.86 -2.06
N GLY A 299 39.18 6.70 -1.76
CA GLY A 299 38.86 7.91 -2.52
C GLY A 299 37.38 8.05 -2.81
N ILE A 300 37.06 9.04 -3.63
CA ILE A 300 35.69 9.30 -4.09
C ILE A 300 35.63 8.97 -5.57
N HIS A 301 34.80 7.98 -5.88
CA HIS A 301 34.77 7.33 -7.18
C HIS A 301 33.43 7.53 -7.84
N LYS A 302 33.41 7.67 -9.16
CA LYS A 302 32.19 7.86 -9.93
C LYS A 302 32.07 6.77 -10.98
N LEU A 303 30.94 6.06 -10.99
CA LEU A 303 30.57 5.12 -12.03
C LEU A 303 30.07 5.88 -13.28
N ALA A 304 30.02 5.19 -14.42
CA ALA A 304 29.62 5.78 -15.69
C ALA A 304 28.19 6.35 -15.69
N ASP A 305 27.29 5.76 -14.88
CA ASP A 305 25.91 6.20 -14.70
C ASP A 305 25.75 7.41 -13.78
N GLY A 306 26.84 7.89 -13.17
CA GLY A 306 26.86 9.02 -12.27
C GLY A 306 26.87 8.67 -10.79
N THR A 307 26.68 7.40 -10.42
CA THR A 307 26.74 6.92 -9.03
C THR A 307 28.09 7.24 -8.40
N VAL A 308 28.08 7.81 -7.19
CA VAL A 308 29.31 8.12 -6.45
C VAL A 308 29.48 7.15 -5.28
N ILE A 309 30.67 6.61 -5.14
CA ILE A 309 31.06 5.71 -4.04
C ILE A 309 32.23 6.36 -3.30
N GLU A 310 32.13 6.52 -1.98
CA GLU A 310 33.23 7.02 -1.16
C GLU A 310 33.81 5.88 -0.32
N ALA A 311 35.12 5.68 -0.41
CA ALA A 311 35.86 4.75 0.42
C ALA A 311 36.96 5.47 1.19
N GLY A 312 37.05 5.23 2.50
CA GLY A 312 38.05 5.87 3.33
C GLY A 312 38.50 5.00 4.50
N ILE A 313 39.56 5.45 5.15
CA ILE A 313 40.11 4.84 6.36
C ILE A 313 40.22 5.90 7.43
N LYS A 314 39.69 5.63 8.63
CA LYS A 314 39.75 6.53 9.78
C LYS A 314 40.43 5.83 10.95
N SER A 315 41.35 6.54 11.61
CA SER A 315 41.93 6.10 12.88
C SER A 315 40.94 6.37 14.01
N ILE A 316 40.50 5.33 14.71
CA ILE A 316 39.45 5.36 15.74
C ILE A 316 40.01 4.76 17.03
N GLN A 317 39.86 5.46 18.14
CA GLN A 317 40.17 4.96 19.49
C GLN A 317 38.95 5.01 20.43
N ASN A 318 37.95 5.83 20.09
CA ASN A 318 36.73 5.93 20.88
C ASN A 318 35.99 4.59 20.89
N LEU A 319 35.40 4.29 22.04
CA LEU A 319 34.97 2.95 22.41
C LEU A 319 33.48 2.97 22.81
N GLN A 320 32.76 1.94 22.41
CA GLN A 320 31.46 1.52 22.94
C GLN A 320 31.61 0.15 23.61
N SER A 321 30.65 -0.15 24.49
CA SER A 321 30.59 -1.40 25.24
C SER A 321 29.19 -1.62 25.80
N GLY A 322 28.84 -2.89 26.01
CA GLY A 322 27.62 -3.35 26.66
C GLY A 322 27.50 -2.96 28.13
N THR A 323 26.41 -3.37 28.77
CA THR A 323 26.17 -3.05 30.19
C THR A 323 27.20 -3.74 31.10
N GLY A 324 27.58 -3.10 32.20
CA GLY A 324 28.55 -3.68 33.15
C GLY A 324 30.03 -3.60 32.76
N ILE A 325 30.36 -3.06 31.58
CA ILE A 325 31.76 -2.84 31.16
C ILE A 325 32.23 -1.43 31.52
N ASP A 326 33.27 -1.34 32.37
CA ASP A 326 33.90 -0.08 32.74
C ASP A 326 34.60 0.61 31.55
N GLY A 327 34.26 1.87 31.28
CA GLY A 327 34.90 2.69 30.25
C GLY A 327 34.10 3.93 29.84
N THR A 328 34.77 4.95 29.27
CA THR A 328 34.10 6.15 28.74
C THR A 328 33.57 5.88 27.34
N ARG A 329 32.25 5.72 27.21
CA ARG A 329 31.57 5.57 25.92
C ARG A 329 31.64 6.86 25.11
N SER A 330 32.25 6.82 23.94
CA SER A 330 32.42 7.98 23.07
C SER A 330 32.44 7.61 21.58
N TRP A 331 32.27 8.61 20.71
CA TRP A 331 32.09 8.42 19.27
C TRP A 331 33.01 9.35 18.47
N ASN A 332 33.50 8.88 17.32
CA ASN A 332 34.13 9.74 16.31
C ASN A 332 33.14 10.04 15.21
N ARG A 333 33.00 11.32 14.85
CA ARG A 333 32.25 11.70 13.66
C ARG A 333 33.13 11.63 12.42
N ILE A 334 32.66 10.91 11.40
CA ILE A 334 33.16 10.96 10.03
C ILE A 334 32.24 11.93 9.26
N GLN A 335 32.85 12.79 8.46
CA GLN A 335 32.19 13.66 7.50
C GLN A 335 32.54 13.12 6.12
N PHE A 336 31.54 12.76 5.31
CA PHE A 336 31.74 12.35 3.93
C PHE A 336 32.17 13.57 3.10
N GLN A 337 33.13 13.39 2.20
CA GLN A 337 33.79 14.48 1.47
C GLN A 337 33.00 14.97 0.26
N GLN A 338 32.03 14.20 -0.24
CA GLN A 338 31.08 14.67 -1.26
C GLN A 338 29.67 14.86 -0.70
N SER A 339 29.08 16.03 -0.96
CA SER A 339 27.65 16.13 -1.21
C SER A 339 27.38 15.45 -2.55
N GLN A 340 26.92 14.20 -2.50
CA GLN A 340 26.71 13.38 -3.69
C GLN A 340 25.82 14.12 -4.71
N PRO A 341 26.19 14.22 -6.00
CA PRO A 341 25.25 14.62 -7.03
C PRO A 341 24.15 13.58 -7.05
N GLN A 342 22.94 13.99 -6.70
CA GLN A 342 21.78 13.12 -6.80
C GLN A 342 21.69 12.58 -8.21
N THR A 343 21.60 11.25 -8.32
CA THR A 343 20.96 10.61 -9.46
C THR A 343 19.64 11.35 -9.74
N PRO A 344 19.15 11.43 -10.99
CA PRO A 344 17.88 12.10 -11.32
C PRO A 344 16.65 11.60 -10.55
N HIS A 345 16.81 10.60 -9.68
CA HIS A 345 15.89 10.30 -8.58
C HIS A 345 16.39 10.89 -7.26
N GLN A 346 16.41 12.21 -7.21
CA GLN A 346 16.11 12.95 -5.99
C GLN A 346 14.65 12.57 -5.63
N GLN A 347 14.45 11.44 -4.94
CA GLN A 347 13.31 11.38 -4.03
C GLN A 347 13.68 12.36 -2.93
N ASP A 348 13.16 13.60 -3.06
CA ASP A 348 12.83 14.38 -1.88
C ASP A 348 12.28 13.40 -0.85
N LYS A 349 12.73 13.51 0.41
CA LYS A 349 11.99 12.95 1.53
C LYS A 349 10.53 13.14 1.24
N MET A 350 9.76 12.05 1.11
CA MET A 350 8.38 12.14 0.66
C MET A 350 7.71 13.25 1.45
N SER A 351 7.37 14.35 0.79
CA SER A 351 6.85 15.49 1.52
C SER A 351 5.47 15.12 2.04
N THR A 352 5.01 15.79 3.10
CA THR A 352 3.64 15.57 3.59
C THR A 352 2.60 15.88 2.51
N ALA A 353 2.91 16.81 1.59
CA ALA A 353 2.10 17.13 0.42
C ALA A 353 2.06 15.96 -0.58
N ASP A 354 3.21 15.36 -0.86
CA ASP A 354 3.34 14.20 -1.75
C ASP A 354 2.64 12.95 -1.18
N ALA A 355 2.70 12.76 0.14
CA ALA A 355 1.99 11.70 0.86
C ALA A 355 0.47 11.93 0.82
N ALA A 356 0.01 13.14 1.16
CA ALA A 356 -1.41 13.49 1.14
C ALA A 356 -2.03 13.35 -0.26
N ARG A 357 -1.31 13.79 -1.31
CA ARG A 357 -1.74 13.64 -2.70
C ARG A 357 -1.87 12.18 -3.11
N PHE A 358 -0.87 11.36 -2.80
CA PHE A 358 -0.92 9.92 -3.06
C PHE A 358 -2.12 9.26 -2.36
N LEU A 359 -2.34 9.56 -1.07
CA LEU A 359 -3.45 9.00 -0.31
C LEU A 359 -4.81 9.48 -0.81
N THR A 360 -4.92 10.69 -1.34
CA THR A 360 -6.16 11.17 -2.00
C THR A 360 -6.54 10.29 -3.19
N GLN A 361 -5.56 9.76 -3.91
CA GLN A 361 -5.78 8.85 -5.05
C GLN A 361 -6.01 7.41 -4.58
N ALA A 362 -5.32 6.98 -3.52
CA ALA A 362 -5.23 5.58 -3.10
C ALA A 362 -6.19 5.19 -1.94
N SER A 363 -6.95 6.13 -1.37
CA SER A 363 -7.89 5.88 -0.26
C SER A 363 -9.21 6.64 -0.45
N PHE A 364 -10.13 6.51 0.50
CA PHE A 364 -11.34 7.35 0.57
C PHE A 364 -11.10 8.76 1.10
N GLY A 365 -9.85 9.12 1.36
CA GLY A 365 -9.42 10.44 1.79
C GLY A 365 -8.35 10.33 2.89
N PRO A 366 -7.26 11.09 2.80
CA PRO A 366 -6.22 11.04 3.82
C PRO A 366 -6.72 11.58 5.17
N THR A 367 -6.31 10.91 6.23
CA THR A 367 -6.29 11.47 7.59
C THR A 367 -4.89 12.01 7.89
N ASP A 368 -4.78 12.94 8.85
CA ASP A 368 -3.48 13.48 9.26
C ASP A 368 -2.51 12.39 9.73
N GLU A 369 -3.03 11.36 10.40
CA GLU A 369 -2.26 10.19 10.81
C GLU A 369 -1.77 9.36 9.62
N SER A 370 -2.63 9.08 8.63
CA SER A 370 -2.21 8.34 7.44
C SER A 370 -1.13 9.07 6.63
N ILE A 371 -1.22 10.42 6.57
CA ILE A 371 -0.19 11.25 5.92
C ILE A 371 1.13 11.11 6.66
N ARG A 372 1.13 11.22 7.99
CA ARG A 372 2.34 11.02 8.81
C ARG A 372 2.93 9.63 8.64
N GLN A 373 2.11 8.59 8.68
CA GLN A 373 2.55 7.20 8.54
C GLN A 373 3.23 6.97 7.19
N LEU A 374 2.61 7.41 6.09
CA LEU A 374 3.20 7.28 4.76
C LEU A 374 4.47 8.15 4.61
N THR A 375 4.47 9.37 5.15
CA THR A 375 5.66 10.23 5.19
C THR A 375 6.81 9.58 5.95
N GLN A 376 6.52 8.90 7.07
CA GLN A 376 7.51 8.16 7.89
C GLN A 376 8.00 6.90 7.18
N LEU A 377 7.11 6.20 6.47
CA LEU A 377 7.48 5.04 5.66
C LEU A 377 8.39 5.43 4.48
N GLY A 378 8.19 6.63 3.92
CA GLY A 378 9.09 7.25 2.95
C GLY A 378 8.99 6.69 1.53
N ARG A 379 8.25 5.59 1.31
CA ARG A 379 8.11 4.94 0.00
C ARG A 379 6.66 4.55 -0.30
N TYR A 380 6.17 4.94 -1.46
CA TYR A 380 4.82 4.60 -1.92
C TYR A 380 4.63 3.09 -2.12
N GLN A 381 5.63 2.42 -2.70
CA GLN A 381 5.60 0.97 -2.95
C GLN A 381 5.36 0.17 -1.67
N ASP A 382 6.06 0.53 -0.59
CA ASP A 382 5.92 -0.13 0.70
C ASP A 382 4.50 0.03 1.26
N TRP A 383 3.90 1.21 1.11
CA TRP A 383 2.51 1.43 1.55
C TRP A 383 1.52 0.63 0.71
N VAL A 384 1.71 0.59 -0.61
CA VAL A 384 0.85 -0.20 -1.52
C VAL A 384 0.92 -1.67 -1.14
N GLN A 385 2.12 -2.21 -0.93
CA GLN A 385 2.32 -3.59 -0.50
C GLN A 385 1.67 -3.86 0.85
N GLN A 386 1.92 -3.02 1.86
CA GLN A 386 1.28 -3.17 3.18
C GLN A 386 -0.25 -3.18 3.09
N GLN A 387 -0.83 -2.32 2.24
CA GLN A 387 -2.28 -2.28 2.06
C GLN A 387 -2.84 -3.52 1.35
N MET A 388 -2.08 -4.12 0.44
CA MET A 388 -2.47 -5.35 -0.25
C MET A 388 -2.45 -6.58 0.67
N GLU A 389 -1.58 -6.56 1.69
CA GLU A 389 -1.41 -7.63 2.68
C GLU A 389 -2.43 -7.57 3.83
N LEU A 390 -3.19 -6.48 3.98
CA LEU A 390 -4.22 -6.36 5.02
C LEU A 390 -5.41 -7.29 4.77
N ASP A 391 -5.96 -7.81 5.87
CA ASP A 391 -7.23 -8.53 5.90
C ASP A 391 -8.34 -7.68 5.28
N THR A 392 -9.25 -8.34 4.57
CA THR A 392 -10.36 -7.68 3.88
C THR A 392 -11.49 -7.38 4.87
N ASN A 393 -11.96 -6.13 4.91
CA ASN A 393 -13.19 -5.79 5.61
C ASN A 393 -14.41 -6.04 4.71
N HIS A 394 -14.96 -7.25 4.80
CA HIS A 394 -16.18 -7.67 4.09
C HIS A 394 -17.45 -7.01 4.62
N GLN A 395 -18.48 -6.91 3.78
CA GLN A 395 -19.78 -6.32 4.07
C GLN A 395 -20.84 -7.37 4.43
N LEU A 396 -20.88 -8.54 3.75
CA LEU A 396 -21.98 -9.49 3.86
C LEU A 396 -22.16 -10.01 5.28
N GLN A 397 -21.10 -10.62 5.83
CA GLN A 397 -21.19 -11.23 7.17
C GLN A 397 -21.49 -10.19 8.26
N PRO A 398 -20.83 -9.00 8.29
CA PRO A 398 -21.22 -7.96 9.23
C PRO A 398 -22.66 -7.48 9.05
N THR A 399 -23.18 -7.39 7.82
CA THR A 399 -24.56 -6.97 7.55
C THR A 399 -25.56 -7.99 8.08
N GLN A 400 -25.31 -9.28 7.86
CA GLN A 400 -26.13 -10.37 8.42
C GLN A 400 -26.07 -10.40 9.94
N ALA A 401 -24.88 -10.22 10.53
CA ALA A 401 -24.71 -10.17 11.97
C ALA A 401 -25.40 -8.94 12.60
N TYR A 402 -25.33 -7.79 11.93
CA TYR A 402 -26.06 -6.59 12.32
C TYR A 402 -27.57 -6.85 12.30
N TRP A 403 -28.07 -7.45 11.22
CA TRP A 403 -29.49 -7.79 11.10
C TRP A 403 -29.96 -8.73 12.21
N LEU A 404 -29.29 -9.88 12.42
CA LEU A 404 -29.65 -10.84 13.47
C LEU A 404 -29.73 -10.23 14.86
N LYS A 405 -28.82 -9.28 15.14
CA LYS A 405 -28.76 -8.61 16.43
C LYS A 405 -29.92 -7.63 16.64
N ASN A 406 -30.35 -6.96 15.57
CA ASN A 406 -31.24 -5.79 15.65
C ASN A 406 -32.69 -6.08 15.24
N CYS A 407 -32.89 -7.16 14.48
CA CYS A 407 -34.16 -7.65 13.98
C CYS A 407 -34.40 -9.07 14.51
N PRO A 408 -34.62 -9.27 15.82
CA PRO A 408 -34.70 -10.61 16.38
C PRO A 408 -36.02 -11.33 16.06
N LEU A 409 -36.98 -10.68 15.41
CA LEU A 409 -38.29 -11.25 15.10
C LEU A 409 -38.56 -11.21 13.59
N ASN A 410 -39.17 -12.26 13.04
CA ASN A 410 -39.68 -12.25 11.66
C ASN A 410 -41.07 -11.59 11.58
N GLU A 411 -41.68 -11.57 10.38
CA GLU A 411 -43.02 -11.00 10.15
C GLU A 411 -44.13 -11.66 11.00
N ASP A 412 -43.97 -12.93 11.36
CA ASP A 412 -44.89 -13.70 12.20
C ASP A 412 -44.66 -13.49 13.71
N GLY A 413 -43.60 -12.77 14.10
CA GLY A 413 -43.24 -12.49 15.49
C GLY A 413 -42.41 -13.58 16.16
N ASP A 414 -41.84 -14.53 15.40
CA ASP A 414 -40.97 -15.60 15.88
C ASP A 414 -39.50 -15.17 15.93
N LEU A 415 -38.73 -15.74 16.89
CA LEU A 415 -37.31 -15.45 17.07
C LEU A 415 -36.46 -15.93 15.88
N ILE A 416 -35.73 -15.01 15.25
CA ILE A 416 -34.72 -15.29 14.23
C ILE A 416 -33.41 -15.68 14.92
N ASN A 417 -32.92 -16.90 14.68
CA ASN A 417 -31.71 -17.43 15.30
C ASN A 417 -30.64 -17.85 14.28
N SER A 418 -30.91 -17.73 12.98
CA SER A 418 -29.98 -18.14 11.92
C SER A 418 -30.05 -17.24 10.69
N VAL A 419 -28.97 -17.21 9.89
CA VAL A 419 -28.89 -16.42 8.65
C VAL A 419 -29.87 -16.93 7.58
N THR A 420 -30.19 -18.22 7.60
CA THR A 420 -31.14 -18.85 6.66
C THR A 420 -32.59 -18.43 6.89
N GLU A 421 -32.93 -17.96 8.09
CA GLU A 421 -34.25 -17.40 8.41
C GLU A 421 -34.36 -15.92 8.01
N ILE A 422 -33.26 -15.31 7.57
CA ILE A 422 -33.26 -13.92 7.16
C ILE A 422 -33.56 -13.83 5.66
N ALA A 423 -34.70 -13.23 5.34
CA ALA A 423 -35.00 -12.82 3.97
C ALA A 423 -34.20 -11.56 3.60
N ASP A 424 -33.92 -11.39 2.32
CA ASP A 424 -33.40 -10.13 1.82
C ASP A 424 -34.53 -9.08 1.88
N THR A 425 -34.39 -8.06 2.71
CA THR A 425 -35.44 -7.05 2.94
C THR A 425 -34.93 -5.62 2.76
N TRP A 426 -35.86 -4.67 2.59
CA TRP A 426 -35.52 -3.25 2.50
C TRP A 426 -34.92 -2.73 3.81
N GLU A 427 -35.35 -3.21 4.98
CA GLU A 427 -34.81 -2.77 6.27
C GLU A 427 -33.32 -3.15 6.42
N ALA A 428 -32.85 -4.21 5.76
CA ALA A 428 -31.45 -4.62 5.78
C ALA A 428 -30.53 -3.60 5.09
N SER A 429 -31.11 -2.66 4.31
CA SER A 429 -30.38 -1.60 3.62
C SER A 429 -29.64 -0.71 4.61
N MET A 430 -30.29 -0.37 5.73
CA MET A 430 -29.69 0.45 6.79
C MET A 430 -28.45 -0.21 7.37
N GLY A 431 -28.51 -1.53 7.62
CA GLY A 431 -27.36 -2.30 8.10
C GLY A 431 -26.20 -2.24 7.12
N ARG A 432 -26.44 -2.57 5.85
CA ARG A 432 -25.41 -2.57 4.81
C ARG A 432 -24.77 -1.19 4.65
N HIS A 433 -25.58 -0.15 4.57
CA HIS A 433 -25.11 1.19 4.30
C HIS A 433 -24.36 1.79 5.48
N ASN A 434 -24.85 1.59 6.70
CA ASN A 434 -24.15 2.01 7.92
C ASN A 434 -22.80 1.32 8.07
N LEU A 435 -22.73 0.01 7.76
CA LEU A 435 -21.49 -0.76 7.78
C LEU A 435 -20.52 -0.35 6.67
N TRP A 436 -21.02 0.03 5.49
CA TRP A 436 -20.19 0.60 4.44
C TRP A 436 -19.53 1.90 4.92
N TRP A 437 -20.30 2.82 5.51
CA TRP A 437 -19.76 4.04 6.12
C TRP A 437 -18.70 3.72 7.19
N GLN A 438 -19.02 2.82 8.13
CA GLN A 438 -18.08 2.40 9.15
C GLN A 438 -16.77 1.87 8.54
N THR A 439 -16.87 1.09 7.46
CA THR A 439 -15.74 0.47 6.78
C THR A 439 -14.89 1.49 6.04
N VAL A 440 -15.48 2.36 5.22
CA VAL A 440 -14.70 3.34 4.45
C VAL A 440 -14.14 4.45 5.35
N LEU A 441 -14.80 4.79 6.46
CA LEU A 441 -14.34 5.82 7.39
C LEU A 441 -13.26 5.29 8.36
N ASN A 442 -13.37 4.05 8.85
CA ASN A 442 -12.51 3.54 9.92
C ASN A 442 -11.65 2.32 9.53
N GLY A 443 -11.95 1.67 8.42
CA GLY A 443 -11.24 0.48 7.93
C GLY A 443 -9.79 0.78 7.57
N LYS A 444 -8.90 -0.19 7.84
CA LYS A 444 -7.46 -0.08 7.57
C LYS A 444 -7.08 -0.42 6.13
N ASP A 445 -7.87 -1.25 5.45
CA ASP A 445 -7.71 -1.76 4.09
C ASP A 445 -8.17 -0.74 3.01
N GLN A 446 -7.80 0.53 3.21
CA GLN A 446 -8.25 1.67 2.42
C GLN A 446 -8.03 1.50 0.91
N LEU A 447 -6.88 0.94 0.51
CA LEU A 447 -6.60 0.70 -0.90
C LEU A 447 -7.57 -0.32 -1.50
N ARG A 448 -7.85 -1.41 -0.79
CA ARG A 448 -8.75 -2.48 -1.25
C ARG A 448 -10.17 -1.94 -1.44
N GLN A 449 -10.65 -1.19 -0.46
CA GLN A 449 -11.95 -0.53 -0.52
C GLN A 449 -12.01 0.48 -1.68
N ARG A 450 -10.95 1.27 -1.87
CA ARG A 450 -10.88 2.27 -2.95
C ARG A 450 -10.86 1.64 -4.34
N VAL A 451 -10.21 0.49 -4.50
CA VAL A 451 -10.18 -0.30 -5.74
C VAL A 451 -11.52 -0.98 -5.97
N ALA A 452 -12.15 -1.59 -4.97
CA ALA A 452 -13.49 -2.17 -5.11
C ALA A 452 -14.53 -1.11 -5.51
N PHE A 453 -14.42 0.11 -4.98
CA PHE A 453 -15.25 1.24 -5.43
C PHE A 453 -14.96 1.68 -6.88
N ALA A 454 -13.72 1.57 -7.36
CA ALA A 454 -13.42 1.80 -8.77
C ALA A 454 -13.97 0.67 -9.66
N LEU A 455 -13.91 -0.58 -9.19
CA LEU A 455 -14.44 -1.74 -9.89
C LEU A 455 -15.97 -1.74 -9.94
N SER A 456 -16.67 -1.29 -8.89
CA SER A 456 -18.14 -1.18 -8.90
C SER A 456 -18.66 -0.16 -9.92
N GLN A 457 -17.79 0.76 -10.33
CA GLN A 457 -18.04 1.75 -11.36
C GLN A 457 -17.72 1.25 -12.78
N ILE A 458 -17.13 0.06 -12.90
CA ILE A 458 -16.89 -0.65 -14.16
C ILE A 458 -17.90 -1.80 -14.28
N PHE A 459 -17.94 -2.68 -13.28
CA PHE A 459 -18.91 -3.78 -13.14
C PHE A 459 -20.17 -3.29 -12.42
N VAL A 460 -20.95 -2.49 -13.12
CA VAL A 460 -22.07 -1.74 -12.55
C VAL A 460 -23.24 -2.68 -12.23
N VAL A 461 -23.71 -2.60 -10.98
CA VAL A 461 -25.04 -3.05 -10.54
C VAL A 461 -25.73 -1.93 -9.79
N SER A 462 -27.05 -2.04 -9.62
CA SER A 462 -27.84 -1.05 -8.88
C SER A 462 -28.97 -1.71 -8.11
N ASP A 463 -29.17 -1.28 -6.87
CA ASP A 463 -30.34 -1.60 -6.04
C ASP A 463 -31.53 -0.65 -6.28
N LYS A 464 -31.45 0.29 -7.24
CA LYS A 464 -32.62 1.10 -7.65
C LYS A 464 -33.76 0.32 -8.28
N PRO A 465 -33.53 -0.67 -9.17
CA PRO A 465 -34.62 -1.43 -9.77
C PRO A 465 -35.32 -2.29 -8.72
N GLN A 466 -36.65 -2.39 -8.82
CA GLN A 466 -37.51 -3.13 -7.88
C GLN A 466 -37.03 -4.58 -7.62
N MET A 467 -36.41 -5.22 -8.60
CA MET A 467 -35.89 -6.59 -8.47
C MET A 467 -34.69 -6.75 -7.52
N LEU A 468 -33.96 -5.65 -7.25
CA LEU A 468 -32.77 -5.62 -6.38
C LEU A 468 -32.91 -4.67 -5.18
N GLU A 469 -33.97 -3.86 -5.12
CA GLU A 469 -34.24 -2.92 -4.02
C GLU A 469 -34.26 -3.59 -2.64
N ASN A 470 -34.76 -4.83 -2.56
CA ASN A 470 -34.78 -5.61 -1.33
C ASN A 470 -33.60 -6.59 -1.23
N SER A 471 -32.62 -6.54 -2.14
CA SER A 471 -31.56 -7.55 -2.26
C SER A 471 -30.27 -7.21 -1.50
N GLN A 472 -30.39 -6.66 -0.30
CA GLN A 472 -29.31 -6.05 0.48
C GLN A 472 -28.14 -7.00 0.81
N PHE A 473 -28.37 -8.25 1.18
CA PHE A 473 -27.32 -9.26 1.32
C PHE A 473 -26.72 -9.62 -0.03
N GLY A 474 -27.53 -9.75 -1.08
CA GLY A 474 -27.03 -9.91 -2.44
C GLY A 474 -26.08 -8.76 -2.84
N MET A 475 -26.45 -7.51 -2.57
CA MET A 475 -25.64 -6.33 -2.88
C MET A 475 -24.34 -6.31 -2.05
N ALA A 476 -24.41 -6.68 -0.77
CA ALA A 476 -23.22 -6.81 0.09
C ALA A 476 -22.28 -7.92 -0.42
N SER A 477 -22.82 -9.08 -0.79
CA SER A 477 -22.07 -10.19 -1.41
C SER A 477 -21.42 -9.80 -2.73
N TYR A 478 -22.13 -9.00 -3.54
CA TYR A 478 -21.59 -8.51 -4.81
C TYR A 478 -20.40 -7.57 -4.55
N TYR A 479 -20.50 -6.67 -3.56
CA TYR A 479 -19.37 -5.83 -3.19
C TYR A 479 -18.19 -6.63 -2.64
N ASP A 480 -18.46 -7.68 -1.84
CA ASP A 480 -17.43 -8.60 -1.33
C ASP A 480 -16.72 -9.34 -2.47
N THR A 481 -17.44 -9.68 -3.54
CA THR A 481 -16.85 -10.24 -4.78
C THR A 481 -15.82 -9.29 -5.39
N LEU A 482 -16.12 -7.99 -5.43
CA LEU A 482 -15.18 -6.97 -5.90
C LEU A 482 -14.00 -6.78 -4.94
N LEU A 483 -14.22 -6.85 -3.63
CA LEU A 483 -13.16 -6.76 -2.62
C LEU A 483 -12.17 -7.93 -2.69
N ASN A 484 -12.67 -9.15 -2.84
CA ASN A 484 -11.88 -10.37 -2.98
C ASN A 484 -11.00 -10.33 -4.23
N ASN A 485 -11.53 -9.76 -5.31
CA ASN A 485 -10.85 -9.67 -6.60
C ASN A 485 -10.05 -8.38 -6.81
N ALA A 486 -10.08 -7.43 -5.88
CA ALA A 486 -9.42 -6.11 -6.02
C ALA A 486 -7.92 -6.21 -6.39
N PHE A 487 -7.24 -7.26 -5.90
CA PHE A 487 -5.84 -7.55 -6.19
C PHE A 487 -5.63 -8.94 -6.82
N GLY A 488 -6.72 -9.54 -7.34
CA GLY A 488 -6.71 -10.88 -7.92
C GLY A 488 -6.35 -10.88 -9.41
N ASN A 489 -6.86 -11.88 -10.13
CA ASN A 489 -6.72 -11.93 -11.59
C ASN A 489 -8.01 -11.45 -12.27
N TYR A 490 -7.88 -10.61 -13.29
CA TYR A 490 -9.01 -10.05 -14.01
C TYR A 490 -9.91 -11.11 -14.68
N ARG A 491 -9.35 -12.25 -15.11
CA ARG A 491 -10.14 -13.36 -15.65
C ARG A 491 -11.05 -13.98 -14.60
N ASN A 492 -10.58 -14.10 -13.36
CA ASN A 492 -11.38 -14.61 -12.24
C ASN A 492 -12.46 -13.60 -11.85
N LEU A 493 -12.10 -12.32 -11.75
CA LEU A 493 -13.06 -11.24 -11.51
C LEU A 493 -14.21 -11.25 -12.54
N LEU A 494 -13.88 -11.40 -13.82
CA LEU A 494 -14.88 -11.42 -14.89
C LEU A 494 -15.87 -12.57 -14.69
N GLU A 495 -15.39 -13.75 -14.34
CA GLU A 495 -16.23 -14.92 -14.07
C GLU A 495 -17.06 -14.81 -12.81
N ASP A 496 -16.45 -14.37 -11.71
CA ASP A 496 -17.13 -14.22 -10.43
C ASP A 496 -18.28 -13.21 -10.58
N VAL A 497 -18.06 -12.11 -11.31
CA VAL A 497 -19.12 -11.16 -11.67
C VAL A 497 -20.15 -11.78 -12.61
N THR A 498 -19.73 -12.54 -13.62
CA THR A 498 -20.65 -13.22 -14.57
C THR A 498 -21.63 -14.13 -13.85
N LEU A 499 -21.13 -14.89 -12.87
CA LEU A 499 -21.91 -15.88 -12.14
C LEU A 499 -22.57 -15.33 -10.88
N HIS A 500 -22.32 -14.07 -10.52
CA HIS A 500 -22.98 -13.48 -9.37
C HIS A 500 -24.48 -13.26 -9.67
N PRO A 501 -25.41 -13.78 -8.86
CA PRO A 501 -26.84 -13.70 -9.13
C PRO A 501 -27.37 -12.25 -9.20
N VAL A 502 -26.80 -11.31 -8.44
CA VAL A 502 -27.11 -9.87 -8.58
C VAL A 502 -26.83 -9.34 -9.98
N MET A 503 -25.68 -9.69 -10.58
CA MET A 503 -25.36 -9.31 -11.96
C MET A 503 -26.30 -10.03 -12.95
N GLY A 504 -26.57 -11.31 -12.69
CA GLY A 504 -27.49 -12.12 -13.47
C GLY A 504 -28.90 -11.52 -13.53
N LEU A 505 -29.42 -11.03 -12.41
CA LEU A 505 -30.66 -10.26 -12.34
C LEU A 505 -30.54 -8.92 -13.06
N TYR A 506 -29.47 -8.16 -12.76
CA TYR A 506 -29.30 -6.80 -13.26
C TYR A 506 -29.27 -6.70 -14.79
N LEU A 507 -28.62 -7.67 -15.45
CA LEU A 507 -28.44 -7.70 -16.90
C LEU A 507 -29.15 -8.86 -17.60
N GLY A 508 -30.09 -9.54 -16.93
CA GLY A 508 -30.95 -10.54 -17.55
C GLY A 508 -30.28 -11.84 -17.97
N MET A 509 -29.09 -12.17 -17.44
CA MET A 509 -28.48 -13.49 -17.64
C MET A 509 -29.16 -14.58 -16.80
N LEU A 510 -29.66 -14.24 -15.62
CA LEU A 510 -30.41 -15.17 -14.78
C LEU A 510 -31.70 -15.58 -15.49
N ARG A 511 -31.92 -16.89 -15.62
CA ARG A 511 -33.02 -17.52 -16.37
C ARG A 511 -33.09 -17.12 -17.85
N ASN A 512 -31.97 -16.66 -18.42
CA ASN A 512 -31.84 -16.53 -19.87
C ASN A 512 -31.90 -17.91 -20.51
N GLN A 513 -32.85 -18.18 -21.39
CA GLN A 513 -33.00 -19.50 -22.02
C GLN A 513 -32.67 -19.44 -23.51
N LYS A 514 -32.26 -20.60 -24.03
CA LYS A 514 -32.08 -20.83 -25.47
C LYS A 514 -33.32 -20.44 -26.26
N ALA A 515 -33.10 -20.04 -27.51
CA ALA A 515 -34.17 -19.63 -28.39
C ALA A 515 -35.20 -20.75 -28.59
N ASP A 516 -36.48 -20.37 -28.58
CA ASP A 516 -37.63 -21.22 -28.89
C ASP A 516 -38.51 -20.45 -29.87
N PRO A 517 -38.37 -20.69 -31.18
CA PRO A 517 -39.13 -19.97 -32.21
C PRO A 517 -40.64 -20.15 -32.12
N GLU A 518 -41.12 -21.32 -31.64
CA GLU A 518 -42.55 -21.59 -31.52
C GLU A 518 -43.20 -20.71 -30.45
N ARG A 519 -42.45 -20.40 -29.39
CA ARG A 519 -42.86 -19.50 -28.31
C ARG A 519 -42.37 -18.07 -28.47
N ASN A 520 -41.73 -17.75 -29.60
CA ASN A 520 -41.10 -16.45 -29.87
C ASN A 520 -40.11 -16.01 -28.77
N ILE A 521 -39.36 -16.97 -28.21
CA ILE A 521 -38.32 -16.73 -27.22
C ILE A 521 -36.98 -16.57 -27.95
N ARG A 522 -36.19 -15.59 -27.52
CA ARG A 522 -34.81 -15.34 -27.95
C ARG A 522 -33.91 -15.27 -26.72
N ALA A 523 -32.64 -15.58 -26.90
CA ALA A 523 -31.65 -15.37 -25.84
C ALA A 523 -31.55 -13.85 -25.53
N ASP A 524 -31.51 -13.50 -24.25
CA ASP A 524 -31.28 -12.13 -23.80
C ASP A 524 -29.83 -11.72 -24.12
N GLU A 525 -29.70 -10.57 -24.78
CA GLU A 525 -28.44 -10.04 -25.27
C GLU A 525 -27.80 -9.02 -24.32
N ASN A 526 -28.49 -8.59 -23.25
CA ASN A 526 -28.05 -7.49 -22.40
C ASN A 526 -26.71 -7.81 -21.74
N TYR A 527 -26.62 -8.88 -20.94
CA TYR A 527 -25.35 -9.28 -20.33
C TYR A 527 -24.24 -9.51 -21.38
N ALA A 528 -24.57 -10.19 -22.49
CA ALA A 528 -23.63 -10.44 -23.59
C ALA A 528 -23.07 -9.14 -24.21
N ARG A 529 -23.89 -8.11 -24.30
CA ARG A 529 -23.48 -6.79 -24.81
C ARG A 529 -22.59 -6.09 -23.80
N GLU A 530 -22.98 -6.04 -22.53
CA GLU A 530 -22.26 -5.24 -21.53
C GLU A 530 -20.95 -5.89 -21.10
N VAL A 531 -20.87 -7.23 -21.05
CA VAL A 531 -19.61 -7.92 -20.78
C VAL A 531 -18.56 -7.60 -21.83
N LEU A 532 -18.96 -7.42 -23.10
CA LEU A 532 -18.07 -6.97 -24.18
C LEU A 532 -17.84 -5.45 -24.12
N GLN A 533 -18.91 -4.66 -24.05
CA GLN A 533 -18.90 -3.22 -24.25
C GLN A 533 -18.35 -2.43 -23.06
N LEU A 534 -18.75 -2.79 -21.85
CA LEU A 534 -18.48 -1.98 -20.66
C LEU A 534 -17.43 -2.64 -19.77
N PHE A 535 -17.45 -3.97 -19.71
CA PHE A 535 -16.65 -4.72 -18.75
C PHE A 535 -15.38 -5.33 -19.34
N SER A 536 -15.05 -5.17 -20.63
CA SER A 536 -13.83 -5.81 -21.15
C SER A 536 -13.19 -5.11 -22.34
N ILE A 537 -13.83 -5.15 -23.51
CA ILE A 537 -13.18 -4.79 -24.77
C ILE A 537 -13.68 -3.46 -25.33
N GLY A 538 -14.84 -2.95 -24.93
CA GLY A 538 -15.36 -1.72 -25.54
C GLY A 538 -15.81 -1.90 -26.99
N VAL A 539 -16.54 -0.91 -27.49
CA VAL A 539 -17.03 -0.91 -28.89
C VAL A 539 -15.87 -0.78 -29.89
N HIS A 540 -14.90 0.07 -29.59
CA HIS A 540 -13.81 0.41 -30.51
C HIS A 540 -12.50 -0.25 -30.12
N ARG A 541 -11.76 -0.70 -31.14
CA ARG A 541 -10.41 -1.20 -30.99
C ARG A 541 -9.46 -0.08 -30.58
N LEU A 542 -8.59 -0.36 -29.63
CA LEU A 542 -7.56 0.53 -29.12
C LEU A 542 -6.17 -0.01 -29.49
N ASN A 543 -5.23 0.91 -29.67
CA ASN A 543 -3.82 0.61 -29.56
C ASN A 543 -3.46 0.37 -28.08
N LEU A 544 -2.27 -0.19 -27.83
CA LEU A 544 -1.81 -0.48 -26.46
C LEU A 544 -1.76 0.77 -25.56
N ASP A 545 -1.55 1.94 -26.18
CA ASP A 545 -1.53 3.25 -25.53
C ASP A 545 -2.94 3.85 -25.27
N GLY A 546 -4.00 3.10 -25.53
CA GLY A 546 -5.39 3.52 -25.30
C GLY A 546 -5.94 4.55 -26.29
N THR A 547 -5.22 4.84 -27.38
CA THR A 547 -5.73 5.59 -28.54
C THR A 547 -6.56 4.70 -29.45
N LEU A 548 -7.48 5.28 -30.24
CA LEU A 548 -8.29 4.50 -31.17
C LEU A 548 -7.42 3.92 -32.30
N ALA A 549 -7.59 2.64 -32.58
CA ALA A 549 -7.07 2.04 -33.79
C ALA A 549 -7.91 2.52 -34.98
N LEU A 550 -7.24 3.05 -36.01
CA LEU A 550 -7.89 3.63 -37.18
C LEU A 550 -7.59 2.81 -38.43
N GLU A 551 -8.63 2.59 -39.24
CA GLU A 551 -8.53 2.04 -40.60
C GLU A 551 -9.20 3.06 -41.54
N ASP A 552 -8.48 3.50 -42.59
CA ASP A 552 -8.91 4.60 -43.47
C ASP A 552 -9.34 5.89 -42.73
N GLY A 553 -8.74 6.15 -41.58
CA GLY A 553 -9.02 7.31 -40.73
C GLY A 553 -10.31 7.19 -39.89
N GLN A 554 -10.97 6.02 -39.86
CA GLN A 554 -12.15 5.75 -39.04
C GLN A 554 -11.84 4.77 -37.90
N PRO A 555 -12.46 4.91 -36.72
CA PRO A 555 -12.30 3.96 -35.62
C PRO A 555 -12.77 2.56 -36.00
N VAL A 556 -11.92 1.56 -35.74
CA VAL A 556 -12.25 0.14 -35.96
C VAL A 556 -13.17 -0.35 -34.83
N ILE A 557 -14.23 -1.08 -35.18
CA ILE A 557 -15.19 -1.67 -34.23
C ILE A 557 -14.74 -3.10 -33.88
N ASN A 558 -14.82 -3.50 -32.61
CA ASN A 558 -14.38 -4.82 -32.15
C ASN A 558 -15.33 -5.96 -32.56
N TYR A 559 -16.63 -5.71 -32.58
CA TYR A 559 -17.65 -6.72 -32.83
C TYR A 559 -18.93 -6.09 -33.38
N ASP A 560 -19.78 -6.93 -33.98
CA ASP A 560 -21.08 -6.51 -34.50
C ASP A 560 -22.24 -7.12 -33.68
N GLN A 561 -23.47 -6.81 -34.10
CA GLN A 561 -24.68 -7.32 -33.47
C GLN A 561 -24.79 -8.85 -33.53
N LYS A 562 -24.23 -9.50 -34.56
CA LYS A 562 -24.24 -10.95 -34.68
C LYS A 562 -23.33 -11.57 -33.63
N THR A 563 -22.15 -11.00 -33.38
CA THR A 563 -21.28 -11.46 -32.28
C THR A 563 -22.00 -11.39 -30.94
N VAL A 564 -22.73 -10.31 -30.64
CA VAL A 564 -23.53 -10.20 -29.40
C VAL A 564 -24.55 -11.33 -29.30
N GLN A 565 -25.23 -11.67 -30.40
CA GLN A 565 -26.18 -12.80 -30.43
C GLN A 565 -25.52 -14.15 -30.17
N GLU A 566 -24.31 -14.36 -30.69
CA GLU A 566 -23.57 -15.60 -30.45
C GLU A 566 -23.11 -15.71 -28.98
N PHE A 567 -22.65 -14.62 -28.38
CA PHE A 567 -22.36 -14.57 -26.93
C PHE A 567 -23.64 -14.74 -26.09
N ALA A 568 -24.77 -14.15 -26.49
CA ALA A 568 -26.04 -14.33 -25.79
C ALA A 568 -26.42 -15.80 -25.66
N ARG A 569 -26.15 -16.61 -26.70
CA ARG A 569 -26.36 -18.06 -26.68
C ARG A 569 -25.46 -18.77 -25.66
N VAL A 570 -24.22 -18.32 -25.47
CA VAL A 570 -23.30 -18.84 -24.42
C VAL A 570 -23.90 -18.64 -23.03
N PHE A 571 -24.46 -17.46 -22.77
CA PHE A 571 -25.00 -17.09 -21.47
C PHE A 571 -26.44 -17.59 -21.20
N THR A 572 -26.93 -18.56 -21.97
CA THR A 572 -28.22 -19.22 -21.70
C THR A 572 -28.08 -20.38 -20.72
N GLY A 573 -29.15 -20.70 -19.98
CA GLY A 573 -29.23 -21.84 -19.08
C GLY A 573 -28.54 -21.61 -17.74
N TRP A 574 -28.61 -20.41 -17.16
CA TRP A 574 -28.08 -20.12 -15.82
C TRP A 574 -29.22 -19.74 -14.88
N ASN A 575 -29.24 -20.32 -13.68
CA ASN A 575 -30.24 -20.05 -12.65
C ASN A 575 -29.56 -19.88 -11.29
N TYR A 576 -30.32 -19.52 -10.26
CA TYR A 576 -29.88 -19.64 -8.88
C TYR A 576 -29.42 -21.07 -8.55
N ALA A 577 -28.56 -21.18 -7.54
CA ALA A 577 -27.99 -22.46 -7.11
C ALA A 577 -28.97 -23.34 -6.32
N ASP A 578 -30.02 -22.75 -5.76
CA ASP A 578 -30.83 -23.34 -4.70
C ASP A 578 -32.34 -23.40 -5.02
N VAL A 579 -32.74 -22.94 -6.20
CA VAL A 579 -34.13 -23.06 -6.69
C VAL A 579 -34.17 -23.64 -8.10
N ASP A 580 -35.23 -24.40 -8.38
CA ASP A 580 -35.44 -24.98 -9.70
C ASP A 580 -35.87 -23.93 -10.73
N TRP A 581 -35.72 -24.24 -12.02
CA TRP A 581 -36.01 -23.28 -13.09
C TRP A 581 -37.47 -22.82 -13.10
N GLU A 582 -38.40 -23.70 -12.75
CA GLU A 582 -39.83 -23.42 -12.77
C GLU A 582 -40.35 -22.72 -11.50
N GLU A 583 -39.52 -22.58 -10.46
CA GLU A 583 -39.88 -21.95 -9.19
C GLU A 583 -39.92 -20.42 -9.27
N TRP A 584 -40.48 -19.79 -8.22
CA TRP A 584 -40.60 -18.35 -8.15
C TRP A 584 -39.23 -17.71 -8.00
N ILE A 585 -38.94 -16.72 -8.86
CA ILE A 585 -37.59 -16.14 -8.99
C ILE A 585 -37.10 -15.42 -7.74
N GLY A 586 -37.99 -15.01 -6.83
CA GLY A 586 -37.56 -14.28 -5.64
C GLY A 586 -37.07 -15.17 -4.50
N ASP A 587 -37.36 -16.48 -4.54
CA ASP A 587 -36.94 -17.46 -3.51
C ASP A 587 -35.45 -17.83 -3.62
N GLY A 588 -34.81 -17.54 -4.75
CA GLY A 588 -33.41 -17.91 -4.99
C GLY A 588 -32.41 -17.08 -4.19
N SER A 589 -31.35 -17.75 -3.70
CA SER A 589 -30.26 -17.11 -2.98
C SER A 589 -29.46 -16.18 -3.88
N ARG A 590 -29.29 -14.94 -3.42
CA ARG A 590 -28.52 -13.90 -4.12
C ARG A 590 -27.06 -13.81 -3.68
N VAL A 591 -26.60 -14.77 -2.89
CA VAL A 591 -25.22 -14.83 -2.38
C VAL A 591 -24.46 -16.08 -2.86
N LEU A 592 -25.16 -17.04 -3.48
CA LEU A 592 -24.55 -18.22 -4.08
C LEU A 592 -24.34 -17.99 -5.59
N PRO A 593 -23.18 -18.36 -6.16
CA PRO A 593 -22.96 -18.28 -7.60
C PRO A 593 -24.03 -19.06 -8.38
N MET A 594 -24.51 -18.48 -9.47
CA MET A 594 -25.47 -19.11 -10.37
C MET A 594 -24.94 -20.46 -10.89
N GLN A 595 -25.87 -21.39 -11.12
CA GLN A 595 -25.57 -22.72 -11.63
C GLN A 595 -26.20 -22.96 -13.01
N ALA A 596 -25.57 -23.84 -13.77
CA ALA A 596 -26.03 -24.23 -15.09
C ALA A 596 -27.26 -25.16 -15.01
N VAL A 597 -28.28 -24.85 -15.81
CA VAL A 597 -29.44 -25.69 -16.07
C VAL A 597 -29.44 -26.06 -17.54
N GLU A 598 -28.74 -27.15 -17.85
CA GLU A 598 -28.42 -27.63 -19.20
C GLU A 598 -29.65 -27.76 -20.13
N LYS A 599 -30.83 -28.05 -19.57
CA LYS A 599 -32.10 -28.12 -20.32
C LYS A 599 -32.39 -26.82 -21.09
N PHE A 600 -32.01 -25.67 -20.54
CA PHE A 600 -32.29 -24.33 -21.08
C PHE A 600 -31.07 -23.69 -21.77
N HIS A 601 -29.93 -24.37 -21.81
CA HIS A 601 -28.73 -23.90 -22.52
C HIS A 601 -28.79 -24.22 -24.03
N ASP A 602 -28.34 -23.28 -24.86
CA ASP A 602 -28.19 -23.47 -26.30
C ASP A 602 -26.94 -24.31 -26.58
N ARG A 603 -27.10 -25.51 -27.12
CA ARG A 603 -25.99 -26.43 -27.42
C ARG A 603 -25.53 -26.39 -28.89
N GLY A 604 -26.01 -25.46 -29.69
CA GLY A 604 -25.51 -25.29 -31.06
C GLY A 604 -24.08 -24.72 -31.05
N SER A 605 -23.37 -24.85 -32.18
CA SER A 605 -22.06 -24.21 -32.38
C SER A 605 -22.21 -22.69 -32.30
N LYS A 606 -21.18 -21.99 -31.81
CA LYS A 606 -21.18 -20.52 -31.61
C LYS A 606 -19.91 -19.89 -32.17
N GLN A 607 -20.04 -18.71 -32.76
CA GLN A 607 -18.93 -17.98 -33.39
C GLN A 607 -18.67 -16.70 -32.60
N LEU A 608 -17.56 -16.65 -31.87
CA LEU A 608 -17.20 -15.58 -30.94
C LEU A 608 -16.24 -14.56 -31.59
N LEU A 609 -15.48 -13.82 -30.77
CA LEU A 609 -14.54 -12.80 -31.24
C LEU A 609 -13.45 -13.44 -32.09
N ASP A 610 -13.00 -12.69 -33.11
CA ASP A 610 -11.90 -13.06 -34.01
C ASP A 610 -12.07 -14.43 -34.70
N GLY A 611 -13.33 -14.86 -34.89
CA GLY A 611 -13.66 -16.12 -35.57
C GLY A 611 -13.44 -17.38 -34.72
N PHE A 612 -13.31 -17.23 -33.41
CA PHE A 612 -13.21 -18.37 -32.49
C PHE A 612 -14.52 -19.16 -32.47
N GLU A 613 -14.46 -20.46 -32.79
CA GLU A 613 -15.62 -21.35 -32.80
C GLU A 613 -15.67 -22.20 -31.52
N ILE A 614 -16.82 -22.15 -30.85
CA ILE A 614 -17.21 -23.16 -29.85
C ILE A 614 -18.00 -24.26 -30.57
N PRO A 615 -17.53 -25.52 -30.54
CA PRO A 615 -18.23 -26.64 -31.17
C PRO A 615 -19.64 -26.87 -30.60
N ALA A 616 -20.52 -27.47 -31.40
CA ALA A 616 -21.84 -27.89 -30.92
C ALA A 616 -21.73 -29.03 -29.88
N GLY A 617 -22.74 -29.13 -29.01
CA GLY A 617 -22.90 -30.22 -28.05
C GLY A 617 -22.23 -30.02 -26.69
N GLN A 618 -21.58 -28.87 -26.47
CA GLN A 618 -20.95 -28.54 -25.19
C GLN A 618 -21.97 -28.26 -24.07
N THR A 619 -21.47 -28.23 -22.83
CA THR A 619 -22.24 -27.83 -21.64
C THR A 619 -22.17 -26.32 -21.43
N ALA A 620 -23.11 -25.76 -20.66
CA ALA A 620 -23.14 -24.33 -20.40
C ALA A 620 -21.84 -23.84 -19.75
N ARG A 621 -21.27 -24.64 -18.85
CA ARG A 621 -20.02 -24.31 -18.16
C ARG A 621 -18.81 -24.25 -19.10
N VAL A 622 -18.68 -25.21 -20.03
CA VAL A 622 -17.58 -25.23 -21.01
C VAL A 622 -17.68 -24.05 -21.96
N ASP A 623 -18.91 -23.72 -22.41
CA ASP A 623 -19.14 -22.57 -23.26
C ASP A 623 -18.81 -21.26 -22.57
N LEU A 624 -19.22 -21.11 -21.30
CA LEU A 624 -18.90 -19.95 -20.47
C LEU A 624 -17.38 -19.76 -20.35
N GLU A 625 -16.64 -20.81 -19.98
CA GLU A 625 -15.18 -20.77 -19.84
C GLU A 625 -14.51 -20.33 -21.14
N ALA A 626 -14.89 -20.95 -22.26
CA ALA A 626 -14.36 -20.62 -23.58
C ALA A 626 -14.68 -19.18 -23.99
N ALA A 627 -15.87 -18.67 -23.67
CA ALA A 627 -16.27 -17.30 -23.97
C ALA A 627 -15.51 -16.28 -23.11
N LEU A 628 -15.36 -16.52 -21.80
CA LEU A 628 -14.62 -15.64 -20.91
C LEU A 628 -13.12 -15.64 -21.23
N ASP A 629 -12.55 -16.79 -21.62
CA ASP A 629 -11.16 -16.89 -22.08
C ASP A 629 -10.96 -16.16 -23.41
N ASN A 630 -11.90 -16.27 -24.34
CA ASN A 630 -11.88 -15.52 -25.61
C ASN A 630 -11.92 -14.00 -25.35
N ILE A 631 -12.77 -13.53 -24.44
CA ILE A 631 -12.83 -12.13 -24.02
C ILE A 631 -11.51 -11.70 -23.36
N PHE A 632 -11.06 -12.42 -22.33
CA PHE A 632 -9.89 -12.04 -21.53
C PHE A 632 -8.60 -11.97 -22.34
N ASN A 633 -8.44 -12.86 -23.32
CA ASN A 633 -7.28 -12.89 -24.21
C ASN A 633 -7.38 -11.88 -25.36
N HIS A 634 -8.51 -11.20 -25.54
CA HIS A 634 -8.63 -10.16 -26.55
C HIS A 634 -7.65 -9.01 -26.24
N PRO A 635 -6.88 -8.51 -27.23
CA PRO A 635 -5.82 -7.53 -26.99
C PRO A 635 -6.34 -6.20 -26.44
N ASN A 636 -7.63 -5.90 -26.65
CA ASN A 636 -8.22 -4.64 -26.22
C ASN A 636 -8.50 -4.55 -24.71
N VAL A 637 -8.54 -5.67 -23.99
CA VAL A 637 -8.86 -5.66 -22.54
C VAL A 637 -7.82 -4.87 -21.74
N GLY A 638 -6.54 -5.10 -22.02
CA GLY A 638 -5.43 -4.41 -21.34
C GLY A 638 -5.53 -2.88 -21.40
N PRO A 639 -5.50 -2.25 -22.59
CA PRO A 639 -5.62 -0.80 -22.72
C PRO A 639 -6.97 -0.26 -22.24
N PHE A 640 -8.08 -0.97 -22.50
CA PHE A 640 -9.41 -0.51 -22.12
C PHE A 640 -9.58 -0.42 -20.60
N ILE A 641 -9.24 -1.49 -19.87
CA ILE A 641 -9.37 -1.55 -18.42
C ILE A 641 -8.32 -0.68 -17.72
N SER A 642 -7.08 -0.65 -18.22
CA SER A 642 -6.04 0.23 -17.67
C SER A 642 -6.46 1.70 -17.73
N LYS A 643 -6.97 2.17 -18.89
CA LYS A 643 -7.44 3.55 -19.06
C LYS A 643 -8.57 3.88 -18.08
N GLN A 644 -9.56 3.00 -17.95
CA GLN A 644 -10.69 3.23 -17.03
C GLN A 644 -10.26 3.28 -15.57
N LEU A 645 -9.40 2.36 -15.12
CA LEU A 645 -8.90 2.36 -13.74
C LEU A 645 -8.06 3.60 -13.43
N ILE A 646 -7.23 4.05 -14.37
CA ILE A 646 -6.49 5.31 -14.23
C ILE A 646 -7.46 6.50 -14.08
N GLN A 647 -8.53 6.55 -14.88
CA GLN A 647 -9.56 7.59 -14.75
C GLN A 647 -10.26 7.57 -13.40
N ARG A 648 -10.59 6.38 -12.87
CA ARG A 648 -11.25 6.25 -11.57
C ARG A 648 -10.32 6.61 -10.41
N LEU A 649 -9.03 6.34 -10.49
CA LEU A 649 -8.08 6.50 -9.37
C LEU A 649 -7.27 7.81 -9.41
N VAL A 650 -6.79 8.24 -10.58
CA VAL A 650 -5.71 9.23 -10.69
C VAL A 650 -6.10 10.48 -11.48
N THR A 651 -6.44 10.35 -12.77
CA THR A 651 -6.68 11.52 -13.65
C THR A 651 -7.63 11.19 -14.79
N SER A 652 -8.49 12.14 -15.18
CA SER A 652 -9.46 11.96 -16.27
C SER A 652 -8.80 11.83 -17.65
N ASN A 653 -7.60 12.40 -17.84
CA ASN A 653 -6.89 12.48 -19.12
C ASN A 653 -5.45 11.94 -19.03
N PRO A 654 -5.25 10.62 -18.80
CA PRO A 654 -3.91 10.05 -18.82
C PRO A 654 -3.27 10.15 -20.20
N THR A 655 -1.96 10.36 -20.27
CA THR A 655 -1.26 10.33 -21.55
C THR A 655 -1.26 8.93 -22.15
N PRO A 656 -1.16 8.80 -23.50
CA PRO A 656 -1.05 7.48 -24.13
C PRO A 656 0.10 6.64 -23.56
N ALA A 657 1.25 7.27 -23.28
CA ALA A 657 2.41 6.58 -22.71
C ALA A 657 2.13 6.02 -21.30
N TYR A 658 1.33 6.68 -20.48
CA TYR A 658 0.92 6.16 -19.18
C TYR A 658 -0.01 4.95 -19.33
N VAL A 659 -1.00 5.03 -20.22
CA VAL A 659 -1.88 3.89 -20.52
C VAL A 659 -1.08 2.71 -21.07
N GLU A 660 -0.12 2.94 -21.97
CA GLU A 660 0.72 1.89 -22.56
C GLU A 660 1.52 1.11 -21.51
N ARG A 661 2.14 1.82 -20.55
CA ARG A 661 2.92 1.17 -19.48
C ARG A 661 2.03 0.29 -18.59
N VAL A 662 0.87 0.79 -18.19
CA VAL A 662 -0.07 0.02 -17.35
C VAL A 662 -0.69 -1.13 -18.14
N ALA A 663 -1.07 -0.93 -19.40
CA ALA A 663 -1.61 -1.97 -20.26
C ALA A 663 -0.58 -3.06 -20.55
N SER A 664 0.71 -2.71 -20.64
CA SER A 664 1.80 -3.69 -20.74
C SER A 664 1.89 -4.57 -19.49
N VAL A 665 1.76 -3.98 -18.30
CA VAL A 665 1.69 -4.73 -17.03
C VAL A 665 0.43 -5.60 -16.94
N PHE A 666 -0.71 -5.11 -17.43
CA PHE A 666 -1.90 -5.95 -17.56
C PHE A 666 -1.62 -7.14 -18.48
N ASN A 667 -0.89 -6.94 -19.58
CA ASN A 667 -0.61 -8.00 -20.53
C ASN A 667 0.38 -9.04 -19.97
N ASP A 668 1.36 -8.60 -19.19
CA ASP A 668 2.35 -9.42 -18.49
C ASP A 668 2.89 -8.66 -17.28
N ASN A 669 2.69 -9.18 -16.07
CA ASN A 669 3.18 -8.60 -14.82
C ASN A 669 4.72 -8.70 -14.63
N GLY A 670 5.46 -9.19 -15.62
CA GLY A 670 6.90 -9.45 -15.57
C GLY A 670 7.24 -10.89 -15.21
N SER A 671 6.23 -11.73 -14.93
CA SER A 671 6.36 -13.17 -14.66
C SER A 671 5.53 -14.03 -15.63
N GLY A 672 5.07 -13.46 -16.74
CA GLY A 672 4.22 -14.13 -17.73
C GLY A 672 2.74 -14.24 -17.33
N VAL A 673 2.30 -13.48 -16.31
CA VAL A 673 0.91 -13.52 -15.83
C VAL A 673 0.14 -12.31 -16.37
N ARG A 674 -0.86 -12.58 -17.21
CA ARG A 674 -1.81 -11.60 -17.71
C ARG A 674 -2.89 -11.31 -16.66
N GLY A 675 -3.32 -10.07 -16.55
CA GLY A 675 -4.49 -9.66 -15.77
C GLY A 675 -4.28 -9.60 -14.26
N ASP A 676 -3.04 -9.59 -13.78
CA ASP A 676 -2.72 -9.42 -12.36
C ASP A 676 -3.09 -7.99 -11.90
N LEU A 677 -4.19 -7.87 -11.15
CA LEU A 677 -4.69 -6.58 -10.69
C LEU A 677 -3.82 -5.97 -9.59
N ALA A 678 -3.10 -6.76 -8.79
CA ALA A 678 -2.15 -6.22 -7.82
C ALA A 678 -1.03 -5.45 -8.55
N ALA A 679 -0.48 -6.07 -9.60
CA ALA A 679 0.55 -5.45 -10.44
C ALA A 679 0.00 -4.22 -11.19
N VAL A 680 -1.21 -4.31 -11.76
CA VAL A 680 -1.84 -3.19 -12.50
C VAL A 680 -2.11 -2.00 -11.57
N ILE A 681 -2.71 -2.21 -10.39
CA ILE A 681 -2.98 -1.14 -9.43
C ILE A 681 -1.68 -0.50 -8.94
N SER A 682 -0.64 -1.30 -8.69
CA SER A 682 0.70 -0.79 -8.36
C SER A 682 1.27 0.06 -9.49
N ALA A 683 1.19 -0.41 -10.74
CA ALA A 683 1.65 0.32 -11.91
C ALA A 683 0.91 1.65 -12.08
N ILE A 684 -0.40 1.69 -11.87
CA ILE A 684 -1.20 2.93 -11.88
C ILE A 684 -0.71 3.88 -10.79
N LEU A 685 -0.71 3.45 -9.53
CA LEU A 685 -0.43 4.36 -8.43
C LEU A 685 1.02 4.81 -8.40
N LEU A 686 1.97 4.02 -8.88
CA LEU A 686 3.40 4.31 -8.78
C LEU A 686 3.99 4.93 -10.06
N ASP A 687 3.19 5.06 -11.12
CA ASP A 687 3.64 5.65 -12.37
C ASP A 687 4.17 7.08 -12.17
N THR A 688 5.22 7.41 -12.92
CA THR A 688 5.82 8.74 -12.94
C THR A 688 4.82 9.86 -13.23
N GLU A 689 3.82 9.64 -14.09
CA GLU A 689 2.76 10.58 -14.40
C GLU A 689 1.78 10.70 -13.24
N ALA A 690 1.43 9.61 -12.55
CA ALA A 690 0.61 9.66 -11.34
C ALA A 690 1.28 10.48 -10.22
N ARG A 691 2.62 10.37 -10.11
CA ARG A 691 3.39 11.10 -9.09
C ARG A 691 3.68 12.55 -9.46
N ASN A 692 3.96 12.84 -10.74
CA ASN A 692 4.52 14.13 -11.20
C ASN A 692 3.68 14.85 -12.27
N GLY A 693 2.59 14.26 -12.76
CA GLY A 693 1.75 14.82 -13.82
C GLY A 693 1.21 16.21 -13.47
N HIS A 694 0.79 16.42 -12.22
CA HIS A 694 0.34 17.73 -11.73
C HIS A 694 1.39 18.87 -11.85
N LYS A 695 2.69 18.55 -11.96
CA LYS A 695 3.77 19.52 -12.17
C LYS A 695 4.07 19.77 -13.65
N THR A 696 3.76 18.80 -14.51
CA THR A 696 4.29 18.71 -15.87
C THR A 696 3.22 18.77 -16.95
N LEU A 697 1.98 18.43 -16.62
CA LEU A 697 0.87 18.29 -17.55
C LEU A 697 -0.27 19.26 -17.15
N PRO A 698 -0.63 20.22 -18.01
CA PRO A 698 -1.68 21.20 -17.72
C PRO A 698 -3.06 20.59 -17.46
N ALA A 699 -3.37 19.45 -18.08
CA ALA A 699 -4.67 18.78 -17.98
C ALA A 699 -4.71 17.68 -16.89
N PHE A 700 -3.68 17.57 -16.04
CA PHE A 700 -3.61 16.52 -15.03
C PHE A 700 -4.58 16.76 -13.88
N GLY A 701 -5.13 15.64 -13.39
CA GLY A 701 -6.09 15.59 -12.30
C GLY A 701 -7.49 15.20 -12.76
N LYS A 702 -8.45 15.30 -11.85
CA LYS A 702 -9.88 15.05 -12.07
C LYS A 702 -10.72 15.81 -11.05
N LEU A 703 -12.01 15.99 -11.33
CA LEU A 703 -12.94 16.47 -10.31
C LEU A 703 -13.14 15.37 -9.25
N LYS A 704 -13.11 15.73 -7.96
CA LYS A 704 -13.47 14.82 -6.88
C LYS A 704 -14.95 14.50 -6.97
N GLU A 705 -15.24 13.22 -7.02
CA GLU A 705 -16.60 12.68 -7.01
C GLU A 705 -17.34 13.12 -5.73
N PRO A 706 -18.65 13.45 -5.78
CA PRO A 706 -19.40 13.91 -4.61
C PRO A 706 -19.25 13.01 -3.38
N LEU A 707 -19.32 11.69 -3.55
CA LEU A 707 -19.18 10.74 -2.46
C LEU A 707 -17.76 10.76 -1.85
N LEU A 708 -16.72 10.95 -2.67
CA LEU A 708 -15.33 11.08 -2.20
C LEU A 708 -15.07 12.40 -1.47
N ARG A 709 -15.86 13.46 -1.74
CA ARG A 709 -15.79 14.72 -0.98
C ARG A 709 -16.32 14.53 0.44
N LEU A 710 -17.42 13.78 0.58
CA LEU A 710 -17.99 13.42 1.87
C LEU A 710 -17.01 12.55 2.66
N THR A 711 -16.55 11.43 2.08
CA THR A 711 -15.66 10.50 2.78
C THR A 711 -14.33 11.16 3.18
N HIS A 712 -13.77 12.03 2.33
CA HIS A 712 -12.53 12.75 2.68
C HIS A 712 -12.75 13.66 3.89
N LEU A 713 -13.81 14.47 3.91
CA LEU A 713 -14.09 15.33 5.06
C LEU A 713 -14.33 14.51 6.34
N TYR A 714 -15.16 13.48 6.25
CA TYR A 714 -15.58 12.67 7.39
C TYR A 714 -14.43 11.85 7.98
N ARG A 715 -13.50 11.38 7.14
CA ARG A 715 -12.26 10.73 7.60
C ARG A 715 -11.30 11.73 8.23
N ALA A 716 -11.14 12.90 7.62
CA ALA A 716 -10.17 13.90 8.06
C ALA A 716 -10.46 14.45 9.48
N PHE A 717 -11.73 14.48 9.87
CA PHE A 717 -12.20 15.03 11.15
C PHE A 717 -13.07 14.05 11.95
N ASP A 718 -12.77 12.76 11.81
CA ASP A 718 -13.29 11.67 12.64
C ASP A 718 -14.80 11.77 12.91
N LEU A 719 -15.60 11.62 11.85
CA LEU A 719 -17.06 11.66 11.96
C LEU A 719 -17.52 10.61 12.97
N GLN A 720 -18.14 11.09 14.05
CA GLN A 720 -18.69 10.26 15.09
C GLN A 720 -20.10 9.79 14.71
N PRO A 721 -20.41 8.51 14.91
CA PRO A 721 -21.77 8.03 14.73
C PRO A 721 -22.68 8.56 15.85
N THR A 722 -23.94 8.78 15.54
CA THR A 722 -24.96 9.08 16.55
C THR A 722 -25.36 7.82 17.31
N ARG A 723 -25.75 7.96 18.58
CA ARG A 723 -26.26 6.86 19.42
C ARG A 723 -27.71 7.18 19.78
N LYS A 724 -28.64 6.41 19.22
CA LYS A 724 -30.08 6.50 19.53
C LYS A 724 -30.51 5.22 20.25
N GLU A 725 -31.28 5.34 21.34
CA GLU A 725 -32.08 4.24 21.87
C GLU A 725 -33.39 4.11 21.07
N GLY A 726 -33.71 2.90 20.61
CA GLY A 726 -34.95 2.63 19.89
C GLY A 726 -34.82 2.76 18.37
N SER A 727 -35.92 2.55 17.65
CA SER A 727 -35.92 2.66 16.18
C SER A 727 -35.63 4.09 15.73
N PHE A 728 -34.88 4.21 14.62
CA PHE A 728 -34.78 5.51 13.94
C PHE A 728 -36.14 5.93 13.34
N TRP A 729 -37.04 4.98 13.07
CA TRP A 729 -38.33 5.19 12.41
C TRP A 729 -39.52 4.62 13.21
N GLU A 730 -40.69 5.27 13.13
CA GLU A 730 -41.96 4.74 13.68
C GLU A 730 -42.42 3.42 13.02
N HIS A 731 -41.81 3.04 11.89
CA HIS A 731 -42.13 1.82 11.13
C HIS A 731 -41.01 0.78 11.10
N ASP A 732 -39.93 0.98 11.86
CA ASP A 732 -38.82 0.04 11.89
C ASP A 732 -39.13 -1.10 12.86
N SER A 733 -39.41 -2.27 12.30
CA SER A 733 -39.56 -3.55 13.01
C SER A 733 -38.27 -3.94 13.77
N CYS A 734 -37.12 -3.33 13.40
CA CYS A 734 -35.77 -3.60 13.90
C CYS A 734 -35.24 -2.52 14.87
N GLY A 735 -36.06 -2.11 15.85
CA GLY A 735 -35.74 -1.00 16.76
C GLY A 735 -35.27 -1.37 18.17
N ARG A 736 -34.71 -2.57 18.43
CA ARG A 736 -34.38 -3.00 19.80
C ARG A 736 -32.88 -2.89 20.13
N GLY A 737 -32.41 -1.70 20.47
CA GLY A 737 -31.12 -1.46 21.15
C GLY A 737 -30.43 -0.14 20.80
N GLU A 738 -29.39 0.22 21.56
CA GLU A 738 -28.50 1.36 21.25
C GLU A 738 -27.48 0.97 20.18
N TYR A 739 -27.45 1.70 19.05
CA TYR A 739 -26.46 1.44 18.00
C TYR A 739 -25.84 2.71 17.42
N PRO A 740 -24.53 2.68 17.09
CA PRO A 740 -23.88 3.74 16.34
C PRO A 740 -24.39 3.73 14.89
N ALA A 741 -25.08 4.81 14.49
CA ALA A 741 -25.53 5.03 13.13
C ALA A 741 -24.84 6.26 12.52
N TYR A 742 -24.54 6.20 11.23
CA TYR A 742 -24.08 7.35 10.45
C TYR A 742 -25.27 8.08 9.83
N VAL A 743 -25.70 9.18 10.44
CA VAL A 743 -26.89 9.97 10.04
C VAL A 743 -26.49 11.42 9.79
N MET A 744 -26.71 11.93 8.59
CA MET A 744 -26.20 13.23 8.12
C MET A 744 -27.34 14.13 7.58
N GLY A 745 -27.87 15.10 8.32
CA GLY A 745 -28.99 15.91 7.79
C GLY A 745 -30.31 15.74 8.54
N ASP A 746 -31.27 16.60 8.23
CA ASP A 746 -32.58 16.67 8.90
C ASP A 746 -33.59 15.63 8.40
N SER A 747 -33.30 14.88 7.32
CA SER A 747 -34.14 13.75 6.90
C SER A 747 -33.40 12.86 5.87
N TRP A 748 -33.43 11.53 6.05
CA TRP A 748 -33.13 10.49 5.03
C TRP A 748 -31.69 10.17 4.58
N SER A 749 -30.60 10.61 5.18
CA SER A 749 -29.23 10.39 4.64
C SER A 749 -28.60 9.00 4.85
N ASP A 750 -29.38 7.96 4.59
CA ASP A 750 -28.86 6.66 4.19
C ASP A 750 -28.23 6.74 2.78
N LEU A 751 -27.31 5.83 2.42
CA LEU A 751 -26.68 5.81 1.08
C LEU A 751 -27.72 5.79 -0.04
N SER A 752 -28.87 5.13 0.17
CA SER A 752 -29.99 5.11 -0.77
C SER A 752 -30.46 6.52 -1.17
N SER A 753 -30.59 7.44 -0.22
CA SER A 753 -31.06 8.81 -0.49
C SER A 753 -29.98 9.74 -1.03
N LEU A 754 -28.70 9.48 -0.72
CA LEU A 754 -27.58 10.27 -1.25
C LEU A 754 -27.54 10.28 -2.78
N GLY A 755 -27.99 9.19 -3.42
CA GLY A 755 -28.10 9.15 -4.88
C GLY A 755 -29.07 10.20 -5.44
N GLY A 756 -30.11 10.58 -4.69
CA GLY A 756 -31.03 11.66 -5.03
C GLY A 756 -30.49 13.05 -4.68
N GLU A 757 -29.74 13.16 -3.58
CA GLU A 757 -29.24 14.45 -3.09
C GLU A 757 -28.00 14.94 -3.83
N ILE A 758 -26.99 14.08 -3.98
CA ILE A 758 -25.67 14.42 -4.53
C ILE A 758 -25.38 13.72 -5.86
N GLY A 759 -26.32 12.92 -6.36
CA GLY A 759 -26.20 12.21 -7.65
C GLY A 759 -25.34 10.96 -7.62
N GLN A 760 -24.84 10.54 -6.45
CA GLN A 760 -23.94 9.40 -6.33
C GLN A 760 -24.08 8.69 -4.97
N ALA A 761 -24.17 7.36 -5.01
CA ALA A 761 -24.19 6.50 -3.82
C ALA A 761 -23.70 5.09 -4.16
N MET A 762 -23.17 4.36 -3.17
CA MET A 762 -22.59 3.03 -3.39
C MET A 762 -23.62 2.03 -3.91
N LEU A 763 -23.32 1.37 -5.05
CA LEU A 763 -24.20 0.41 -5.72
C LEU A 763 -25.62 0.93 -6.04
N HIS A 764 -25.75 2.24 -6.26
CA HIS A 764 -27.05 2.91 -6.50
C HIS A 764 -27.04 3.69 -7.82
N ALA A 765 -26.34 3.16 -8.83
CA ALA A 765 -26.18 3.80 -10.14
C ALA A 765 -27.54 3.97 -10.85
N PRO A 766 -27.78 5.10 -11.56
CA PRO A 766 -29.03 5.34 -12.26
C PRO A 766 -29.24 4.43 -13.48
N SER A 767 -28.17 3.85 -14.03
CA SER A 767 -28.20 2.92 -15.16
C SER A 767 -26.93 2.08 -15.20
N VAL A 768 -26.88 1.10 -16.10
CA VAL A 768 -25.67 0.29 -16.38
C VAL A 768 -24.48 1.14 -16.86
N PHE A 769 -24.72 2.33 -17.40
CA PHE A 769 -23.67 3.28 -17.80
C PHE A 769 -23.08 4.08 -16.62
N ASN A 770 -23.35 3.63 -15.38
CA ASN A 770 -22.88 4.24 -14.15
C ASN A 770 -23.46 5.65 -13.89
N PHE A 771 -22.91 6.40 -12.92
CA PHE A 771 -23.27 7.79 -12.60
C PHE A 771 -22.90 8.79 -13.70
N TYR A 772 -21.83 8.49 -14.45
CA TYR A 772 -21.29 9.32 -15.50
C TYR A 772 -20.53 8.48 -16.53
N ARG A 773 -20.44 8.98 -17.77
CA ARG A 773 -19.75 8.28 -18.86
C ARG A 773 -18.24 8.54 -18.83
N PRO A 774 -17.40 7.51 -19.08
CA PRO A 774 -15.93 7.66 -19.06
C PRO A 774 -15.38 8.56 -20.18
N ASP A 775 -16.17 8.81 -21.22
CA ASP A 775 -15.86 9.68 -22.35
C ASP A 775 -16.61 11.03 -22.32
N TYR A 776 -17.34 11.33 -21.23
CA TYR A 776 -18.05 12.59 -21.11
C TYR A 776 -17.06 13.77 -21.17
N SER A 777 -17.34 14.69 -22.08
CA SER A 777 -16.59 15.92 -22.29
C SER A 777 -17.56 17.10 -22.21
N PRO A 778 -17.45 17.98 -21.20
CA PRO A 778 -18.31 19.15 -21.10
C PRO A 778 -18.01 20.16 -22.22
N ALA A 779 -19.02 20.96 -22.57
CA ALA A 779 -18.84 22.07 -23.51
C ALA A 779 -17.84 23.10 -22.95
N GLY A 780 -17.11 23.79 -23.84
CA GLY A 780 -16.12 24.80 -23.47
C GLY A 780 -14.68 24.30 -23.59
N LEU A 781 -13.79 24.77 -22.72
CA LEU A 781 -12.35 24.55 -22.85
C LEU A 781 -11.95 23.07 -22.86
N ALA A 782 -12.63 22.20 -22.10
CA ALA A 782 -12.35 20.77 -22.11
C ALA A 782 -12.65 20.16 -23.48
N GLY A 783 -13.90 20.29 -23.95
CA GLY A 783 -14.31 19.75 -25.26
C GLY A 783 -13.57 20.36 -26.44
N THR A 784 -13.31 21.68 -26.45
CA THR A 784 -12.53 22.32 -27.53
C THR A 784 -11.10 21.81 -27.62
N ASN A 785 -10.51 21.38 -26.50
CA ASN A 785 -9.16 20.79 -26.45
C ASN A 785 -9.16 19.26 -26.55
N GLY A 786 -10.32 18.63 -26.81
CA GLY A 786 -10.42 17.17 -26.91
C GLY A 786 -10.20 16.42 -25.59
N LEU A 787 -10.41 17.09 -24.46
CA LEU A 787 -10.26 16.51 -23.12
C LEU A 787 -11.59 15.94 -22.63
N VAL A 788 -11.54 14.84 -21.89
CA VAL A 788 -12.69 14.30 -21.17
C VAL A 788 -12.67 14.77 -19.71
N ALA A 789 -13.84 14.91 -19.11
CA ALA A 789 -13.98 15.22 -17.69
C ALA A 789 -15.19 14.47 -17.10
N PRO A 790 -15.12 13.13 -16.98
CA PRO A 790 -16.27 12.28 -16.67
C PRO A 790 -17.09 12.75 -15.47
N GLU A 791 -16.42 13.04 -14.37
CA GLU A 791 -17.02 13.42 -13.10
C GLU A 791 -17.80 14.76 -13.18
N PHE A 792 -17.50 15.63 -14.16
CA PHE A 792 -18.27 16.87 -14.37
C PHE A 792 -19.70 16.61 -14.84
N GLN A 793 -20.03 15.40 -15.32
CA GLN A 793 -21.42 15.06 -15.63
C GLN A 793 -22.33 15.10 -14.38
N LEU A 794 -21.76 14.94 -13.18
CA LEU A 794 -22.45 15.12 -11.91
C LEU A 794 -22.44 16.56 -11.40
N ALA A 795 -21.67 17.46 -12.00
CA ALA A 795 -21.54 18.86 -11.56
C ALA A 795 -22.70 19.74 -12.09
N THR A 796 -23.94 19.31 -11.87
CA THR A 796 -25.15 20.10 -12.18
C THR A 796 -25.39 21.16 -11.11
N GLU A 797 -26.17 22.21 -11.40
CA GLU A 797 -26.46 23.25 -10.40
C GLU A 797 -27.07 22.66 -9.13
N ASN A 798 -27.96 21.67 -9.29
CA ASN A 798 -28.63 21.00 -8.17
C ASN A 798 -27.63 20.21 -7.29
N PHE A 799 -26.82 19.32 -7.89
CA PHE A 799 -25.93 18.46 -7.11
C PHE A 799 -24.75 19.23 -6.48
N VAL A 800 -24.25 20.28 -7.14
CA VAL A 800 -23.19 21.12 -6.56
C VAL A 800 -23.71 21.84 -5.30
N VAL A 801 -24.92 22.42 -5.37
CA VAL A 801 -25.55 23.10 -4.23
C VAL A 801 -25.88 22.11 -3.13
N ASN A 802 -26.51 20.97 -3.44
CA ASN A 802 -26.89 19.99 -2.43
C ASN A 802 -25.67 19.38 -1.74
N THR A 803 -24.60 19.04 -2.48
CA THR A 803 -23.37 18.53 -1.87
C THR A 803 -22.75 19.55 -0.93
N ALA A 804 -22.74 20.84 -1.31
CA ALA A 804 -22.24 21.91 -0.45
C ALA A 804 -23.11 22.10 0.80
N ASN A 805 -24.44 22.06 0.64
CA ASN A 805 -25.39 22.16 1.74
C ASN A 805 -25.24 20.99 2.72
N LEU A 806 -25.11 19.76 2.24
CA LEU A 806 -24.93 18.58 3.08
C LEU A 806 -23.62 18.66 3.90
N LEU A 807 -22.51 19.01 3.25
CA LEU A 807 -21.23 19.20 3.94
C LEU A 807 -21.30 20.30 5.00
N ASN A 808 -21.90 21.45 4.66
CA ASN A 808 -22.10 22.55 5.61
C ASN A 808 -23.03 22.13 6.75
N TYR A 809 -24.10 21.38 6.45
CA TYR A 809 -25.03 20.87 7.45
C TYR A 809 -24.29 20.05 8.52
N THR A 810 -23.46 19.08 8.10
CA THR A 810 -22.63 18.30 9.02
C THR A 810 -21.64 19.17 9.79
N LEU A 811 -21.13 20.25 9.20
CA LEU A 811 -20.15 21.14 9.84
C LEU A 811 -20.73 21.99 10.97
N PHE A 812 -21.85 22.69 10.73
CA PHE A 812 -22.35 23.69 11.68
C PHE A 812 -23.55 23.23 12.51
N TRP A 813 -24.35 22.28 12.02
CA TRP A 813 -25.64 21.93 12.64
C TRP A 813 -25.66 20.54 13.28
N ALA A 814 -24.73 19.65 12.92
CA ALA A 814 -24.62 18.36 13.61
C ALA A 814 -23.89 18.51 14.94
N GLU A 815 -24.57 18.18 16.04
CA GLU A 815 -24.04 18.24 17.40
C GLU A 815 -24.14 16.87 18.10
N PRO A 816 -23.21 16.56 19.03
CA PRO A 816 -23.29 15.35 19.83
C PRO A 816 -24.56 15.35 20.68
N VAL A 817 -25.26 14.22 20.69
CA VAL A 817 -26.40 13.98 21.58
C VAL A 817 -25.95 14.06 23.03
N THR A 818 -26.54 14.99 23.80
CA THR A 818 -26.24 15.12 25.23
C THR A 818 -27.17 14.28 26.10
N THR A 819 -28.32 13.84 25.56
CA THR A 819 -29.29 12.97 26.25
C THR A 819 -29.93 11.93 25.31
N VAL A 820 -30.20 10.73 25.81
CA VAL A 820 -30.61 9.54 25.02
C VAL A 820 -31.91 9.71 24.19
N ASN A 821 -32.68 10.77 24.43
CA ASN A 821 -33.99 11.03 23.81
C ASN A 821 -33.99 12.17 22.76
N GLU A 822 -32.84 12.74 22.42
CA GLU A 822 -32.74 13.78 21.38
C GLU A 822 -32.39 13.18 20.01
N GLU A 823 -32.92 13.78 18.93
CA GLU A 823 -32.59 13.43 17.56
C GLU A 823 -31.12 13.77 17.28
N GLY A 824 -30.26 12.78 17.43
CA GLY A 824 -28.84 12.91 17.21
C GLY A 824 -28.41 12.75 15.79
N LEU A 825 -27.57 13.67 15.31
CA LEU A 825 -26.88 13.58 14.03
C LEU A 825 -25.45 13.10 14.24
N SER A 826 -24.85 12.50 13.22
CA SER A 826 -23.40 12.27 13.19
C SER A 826 -22.65 13.58 13.10
N TRP A 827 -21.68 13.77 14.00
CA TRP A 827 -20.95 15.04 14.14
C TRP A 827 -19.45 14.86 13.91
N LEU A 828 -18.78 15.91 13.47
CA LEU A 828 -17.32 15.91 13.30
C LEU A 828 -16.63 16.26 14.62
N ASP A 829 -15.58 15.51 14.98
CA ASP A 829 -14.79 15.79 16.18
C ASP A 829 -13.58 16.69 15.85
N PHE A 830 -13.67 17.94 16.28
CA PHE A 830 -12.59 18.93 16.13
C PHE A 830 -11.68 19.06 17.36
N SER A 831 -11.86 18.23 18.39
CA SER A 831 -11.12 18.30 19.65
C SER A 831 -9.60 18.35 19.44
N GLN A 832 -9.08 17.57 18.49
CA GLN A 832 -7.64 17.47 18.22
C GLN A 832 -7.02 18.70 17.55
N ILE A 833 -7.83 19.59 16.97
CA ILE A 833 -7.35 20.75 16.19
C ILE A 833 -7.76 22.10 16.79
N ARG A 834 -8.50 22.11 17.90
CA ARG A 834 -8.92 23.34 18.60
C ARG A 834 -7.76 24.28 18.94
N ASP A 835 -6.67 23.73 19.46
CA ASP A 835 -5.50 24.52 19.83
C ASP A 835 -4.86 25.23 18.63
N LEU A 836 -4.95 24.64 17.42
CA LEU A 836 -4.43 25.25 16.20
C LEU A 836 -5.22 26.51 15.83
N ALA A 837 -6.51 26.59 16.17
CA ALA A 837 -7.38 27.74 15.87
C ALA A 837 -7.07 28.98 16.70
N THR A 838 -6.21 28.86 17.73
CA THR A 838 -5.66 30.02 18.46
C THR A 838 -4.75 30.89 17.59
N ASN A 839 -4.20 30.31 16.52
CA ASN A 839 -3.40 31.02 15.52
C ASN A 839 -3.86 30.63 14.11
N THR A 840 -4.42 31.61 13.40
CA THR A 840 -4.98 31.41 12.05
C THR A 840 -3.99 30.72 11.09
N GLU A 841 -2.69 31.03 11.13
CA GLU A 841 -1.72 30.37 10.25
C GLU A 841 -1.49 28.89 10.60
N ASN A 842 -1.49 28.54 11.89
CA ASN A 842 -1.34 27.16 12.32
C ASN A 842 -2.52 26.30 11.85
N LEU A 843 -3.74 26.82 11.98
CA LEU A 843 -4.95 26.18 11.46
C LEU A 843 -4.89 26.02 9.93
N LEU A 844 -4.55 27.10 9.19
CA LEU A 844 -4.47 27.04 7.73
C LEU A 844 -3.37 26.08 7.24
N ASN A 845 -2.24 26.00 7.92
CA ASN A 845 -1.19 25.03 7.60
C ASN A 845 -1.64 23.58 7.76
N TYR A 846 -2.43 23.29 8.81
CA TYR A 846 -3.01 21.96 9.01
C TYR A 846 -4.04 21.62 7.93
N LEU A 847 -4.98 22.53 7.65
CA LEU A 847 -6.05 22.31 6.67
C LEU A 847 -5.49 22.21 5.24
N ASP A 848 -4.48 23.00 4.91
CA ASP A 848 -3.75 22.90 3.64
C ASP A 848 -3.16 21.48 3.45
N ARG A 849 -2.50 20.95 4.47
CA ARG A 849 -1.94 19.58 4.45
C ARG A 849 -3.02 18.51 4.27
N VAL A 850 -4.09 18.57 5.06
CA VAL A 850 -5.07 17.47 5.18
C VAL A 850 -6.14 17.50 4.07
N LEU A 851 -6.57 18.68 3.63
CA LEU A 851 -7.66 18.83 2.65
C LEU A 851 -7.16 19.18 1.24
N LEU A 852 -6.07 19.93 1.12
CA LEU A 852 -5.57 20.49 -0.14
C LEU A 852 -4.21 19.91 -0.56
N ASN A 853 -3.71 18.90 0.13
CA ASN A 853 -2.43 18.24 -0.18
C ASN A 853 -1.22 19.21 -0.20
N GLY A 854 -1.25 20.28 0.60
CA GLY A 854 -0.21 21.30 0.64
C GLY A 854 -0.19 22.24 -0.57
N SER A 855 -1.31 22.33 -1.31
CA SER A 855 -1.42 23.11 -2.54
C SER A 855 -2.33 24.34 -2.43
N MET A 856 -2.72 24.74 -1.22
CA MET A 856 -3.52 25.96 -0.99
C MET A 856 -2.83 27.18 -1.61
N SER A 857 -3.52 27.84 -2.53
CA SER A 857 -2.98 29.04 -3.15
C SER A 857 -2.84 30.18 -2.15
N GLY A 858 -1.88 31.07 -2.41
CA GLY A 858 -1.74 32.30 -1.62
C GLY A 858 -2.99 33.16 -1.63
N GLN A 859 -3.80 33.10 -2.70
CA GLN A 859 -5.06 33.82 -2.82
C GLN A 859 -6.13 33.23 -1.90
N LEU A 860 -6.36 31.91 -1.96
CA LEU A 860 -7.34 31.24 -1.08
C LEU A 860 -6.94 31.42 0.40
N ARG A 861 -5.64 31.23 0.70
CA ARG A 861 -5.09 31.45 2.04
C ARG A 861 -5.36 32.87 2.54
N ALA A 862 -5.12 33.89 1.72
CA ALA A 862 -5.35 35.29 2.11
C ALA A 862 -6.84 35.59 2.37
N ILE A 863 -7.74 35.07 1.54
CA ILE A 863 -9.19 35.23 1.71
C ILE A 863 -9.66 34.62 3.04
N ILE A 864 -9.28 33.36 3.31
CA ILE A 864 -9.69 32.70 4.54
C ILE A 864 -9.05 33.39 5.76
N LYS A 865 -7.76 33.73 5.69
CA LYS A 865 -7.09 34.43 6.77
C LYS A 865 -7.76 35.77 7.10
N GLN A 866 -8.08 36.57 6.09
CA GLN A 866 -8.77 37.84 6.28
C GLN A 866 -10.13 37.66 6.97
N HIS A 867 -10.88 36.61 6.61
CA HIS A 867 -12.13 36.26 7.25
C HIS A 867 -11.93 35.88 8.72
N LEU A 868 -11.03 34.94 9.01
CA LEU A 868 -10.79 34.40 10.36
C LEU A 868 -10.12 35.39 11.32
N ASP A 869 -9.43 36.41 10.81
CA ASP A 869 -8.84 37.48 11.62
C ASP A 869 -9.80 38.67 11.85
N ASN A 870 -11.05 38.59 11.34
CA ASN A 870 -12.05 39.61 11.58
C ASN A 870 -12.31 39.76 13.11
N PRO A 871 -12.24 40.99 13.67
CA PRO A 871 -12.57 41.25 15.06
C PRO A 871 -13.94 40.75 15.53
N ASP A 872 -14.91 40.57 14.61
CA ASP A 872 -16.26 40.09 14.93
C ASP A 872 -16.25 38.73 15.65
N PHE A 873 -15.27 37.86 15.34
CA PHE A 873 -15.08 36.58 16.01
C PHE A 873 -14.85 36.72 17.53
N GLN A 874 -14.36 37.87 18.03
CA GLN A 874 -14.15 38.08 19.47
C GLN A 874 -15.45 38.10 20.28
N ASN A 875 -16.60 38.27 19.61
CA ASN A 875 -17.91 38.30 20.24
C ASN A 875 -18.62 36.94 20.25
N HIS A 876 -18.00 35.89 19.71
CA HIS A 876 -18.58 34.56 19.61
C HIS A 876 -18.31 33.73 20.88
N ASP A 877 -19.26 32.87 21.23
CA ASP A 877 -19.18 32.02 22.43
C ASP A 877 -18.08 30.95 22.31
N ASP A 878 -17.85 30.39 21.11
CA ASP A 878 -16.77 29.43 20.84
C ASP A 878 -15.95 29.83 19.60
N ILE A 879 -15.13 30.85 19.79
CA ILE A 879 -14.26 31.45 18.76
C ILE A 879 -13.44 30.39 18.00
N GLN A 880 -12.91 29.38 18.69
CA GLN A 880 -12.03 28.37 18.08
C GLN A 880 -12.83 27.45 17.15
N LEU A 881 -13.98 26.96 17.61
CA LEU A 881 -14.84 26.09 16.82
C LEU A 881 -15.38 26.81 15.59
N ASP A 882 -15.83 28.05 15.72
CA ASP A 882 -16.35 28.83 14.61
C ASP A 882 -15.26 29.10 13.56
N LYS A 883 -14.04 29.42 13.99
CA LYS A 883 -12.91 29.57 13.06
C LYS A 883 -12.59 28.29 12.30
N ILE A 884 -12.65 27.14 12.97
CA ILE A 884 -12.43 25.83 12.34
C ILE A 884 -13.52 25.56 11.28
N ARG A 885 -14.79 25.70 11.66
CA ARG A 885 -15.94 25.43 10.79
C ARG A 885 -15.92 26.34 9.55
N ASP A 886 -15.70 27.64 9.74
CA ASP A 886 -15.64 28.60 8.63
C ASP A 886 -14.47 28.35 7.69
N ALA A 887 -13.28 28.02 8.24
CA ALA A 887 -12.11 27.69 7.43
C ALA A 887 -12.37 26.46 6.55
N ILE A 888 -12.93 25.40 7.13
CA ILE A 888 -13.25 24.17 6.41
C ILE A 888 -14.34 24.43 5.37
N ALA A 889 -15.42 25.13 5.72
CA ALA A 889 -16.53 25.44 4.82
C ALA A 889 -16.05 26.20 3.57
N LEU A 890 -15.18 27.20 3.73
CA LEU A 890 -14.60 27.96 2.62
C LEU A 890 -13.68 27.09 1.74
N ILE A 891 -12.93 26.15 2.34
CA ILE A 891 -12.06 25.23 1.60
C ILE A 891 -12.88 24.24 0.76
N ILE A 892 -13.87 23.55 1.36
CA ILE A 892 -14.53 22.41 0.70
C ILE A 892 -15.48 22.79 -0.44
N ILE A 893 -15.83 24.07 -0.55
CA ILE A 893 -16.57 24.65 -1.68
C ILE A 893 -15.65 25.30 -2.72
N SER A 894 -14.35 25.40 -2.43
CA SER A 894 -13.39 26.03 -3.35
C SER A 894 -13.04 25.12 -4.52
N PRO A 895 -12.74 25.68 -5.72
CA PRO A 895 -12.20 24.91 -6.84
C PRO A 895 -10.92 24.15 -6.50
N GLU A 896 -10.10 24.65 -5.58
CA GLU A 896 -8.84 24.00 -5.17
C GLU A 896 -9.07 22.68 -4.43
N TYR A 897 -10.12 22.58 -3.62
CA TYR A 897 -10.50 21.30 -2.97
C TYR A 897 -11.20 20.34 -3.93
N LEU A 898 -12.04 20.89 -4.81
CA LEU A 898 -12.84 20.12 -5.75
C LEU A 898 -11.99 19.36 -6.77
N ILE A 899 -10.79 19.85 -7.11
CA ILE A 899 -9.92 19.22 -8.09
C ILE A 899 -8.88 18.35 -7.38
N GLN A 900 -8.92 17.05 -7.65
CA GLN A 900 -7.90 16.08 -7.26
C GLN A 900 -6.76 16.13 -8.29
N LYS A 901 -5.57 16.56 -7.85
CA LYS A 901 -4.33 16.57 -8.65
C LYS A 901 -3.33 15.56 -8.15
#